data_AF-A0A428MNA6-F1
#
_entry.id   AF-A0A428MNA6-F1
#
_cell.length_a   1.000
_cell.length_b   1.000
_cell.length_c   1.000
_cell.angle_alpha   90.00
_cell.angle_beta   90.00
_cell.angle_gamma   90.00
#
_symmetry.space_group_name_H-M   'P 1'
#
loop_
_entity.id
_entity.type
_entity.pdbx_description
1 polymer ?
#
loop_
_entity_poly.entity_id
_entity_poly.type
_entity_poly.pdbx_seq_one_letter_code
_entity_poly.pdbx_strand_id
1 'polypeptide(L)'
;MSTIAILNPEQSAWLLREAISRFEEGDDSEAVLLFHQALEAHSELSDRAGPYLDLIARRSDELLFLYGEKLWNAANYKAACTCFNKVAALNGSRREAALKYLNRVECVPIVPEFRSPTSGEVSGSVHILDSVLETRPEDLIRRTPHMDADCPWPAEAGMSFLVRIYADQSGARPGEESSDVEIRARGDVTEFPVDVELLATEHFRIEGSSTTQIIIYRGRPMSNSAAFTVTVVSPDADSKPGLTALFSYRGRPSGKVTRDFHTYAADVKPRRTVLDFDIIARPSGLTVTIVAQPANDGRQYWCTVRTPSLLEYAAGVTEAWNLSKTSREFVGDCMIDFTDQTTKQQLIATLKGAGRALFKGSPAIFQKIFWALIDAGKPPRSIAIVSEEPFIPWELMLPHRQLGGMLQKREPLGVEFRIGRWISEALAARQAVPITGSYVIAPIYQGPRALPFAQDESRLVVEKFAGSAIIPADFDHIKAAFEAGGRTLVHFACHGVDDPIDQAIYLDGDAKLSAKTFDGLDAADTAFQSAHPLVFLNACEAGRLKPALSGVGGFAASFIEKGASAVIAPLWSVKDTLAHEIATGFYENIAIKPWAEIMREFRAKAYDPSFAEDTYAAYCFYGDPDAALVVPKGFIATVEQ
;
A
#
# COMPACT_ATOMS: atom_id res chain seq x y z
N MET A 1 -2.51 -23.59 -32.39
CA MET A 1 -1.59 -24.67 -31.97
C MET A 1 -0.25 -24.00 -31.72
N SER A 2 0.00 -23.64 -30.45
CA SER A 2 1.21 -22.93 -30.04
C SER A 2 2.28 -23.95 -29.66
N THR A 3 3.44 -23.87 -30.29
CA THR A 3 4.58 -24.73 -30.00
C THR A 3 5.20 -24.30 -28.69
N ILE A 4 4.95 -25.04 -27.61
CA ILE A 4 5.54 -24.82 -26.28
C ILE A 4 7.02 -25.19 -26.35
N ALA A 5 7.89 -24.29 -25.87
CA ALA A 5 9.31 -24.55 -25.75
C ALA A 5 9.53 -25.73 -24.79
N ILE A 6 10.18 -26.78 -25.28
CA ILE A 6 10.53 -27.96 -24.48
C ILE A 6 11.54 -27.51 -23.43
N LEU A 7 11.10 -27.43 -22.17
CA LEU A 7 11.96 -27.12 -21.02
C LEU A 7 13.00 -28.23 -20.86
N ASN A 8 14.25 -27.84 -20.55
CA ASN A 8 15.31 -28.80 -20.29
C ASN A 8 15.10 -29.50 -18.93
N PRO A 9 15.76 -30.66 -18.69
CA PRO A 9 15.56 -31.43 -17.45
C PRO A 9 15.89 -30.65 -16.15
N GLU A 10 16.81 -29.68 -16.19
CA GLU A 10 17.13 -28.84 -15.03
C GLU A 10 16.01 -27.85 -14.70
N GLN A 11 15.36 -27.29 -15.71
CA GLN A 11 14.22 -26.38 -15.58
C GLN A 11 12.99 -27.12 -15.01
N SER A 12 12.75 -28.35 -15.45
CA SER A 12 11.64 -29.16 -14.94
C SER A 12 11.90 -29.68 -13.52
N ALA A 13 13.15 -29.99 -13.19
CA ALA A 13 13.55 -30.31 -11.81
C ALA A 13 13.45 -29.09 -10.89
N TRP A 14 13.70 -27.87 -11.40
CA TRP A 14 13.49 -26.63 -10.67
C TRP A 14 12.00 -26.36 -10.43
N LEU A 15 11.16 -26.47 -11.46
CA LEU A 15 9.71 -26.31 -11.33
C LEU A 15 9.10 -27.23 -10.27
N LEU A 16 9.54 -28.49 -10.24
CA LEU A 16 9.08 -29.44 -9.23
C LEU A 16 9.52 -29.06 -7.81
N ARG A 17 10.74 -28.56 -7.63
CA ARG A 17 11.21 -28.09 -6.32
C ARG A 17 10.46 -26.84 -5.86
N GLU A 18 10.22 -25.91 -6.77
CA GLU A 18 9.43 -24.70 -6.50
C GLU A 18 7.99 -25.05 -6.16
N ALA A 19 7.35 -25.97 -6.90
CA ALA A 19 5.99 -26.45 -6.61
C ALA A 19 5.86 -27.05 -5.21
N ILE A 20 6.85 -27.85 -4.78
CA ILE A 20 6.90 -28.41 -3.42
C ILE A 20 7.09 -27.31 -2.37
N SER A 21 7.98 -26.33 -2.62
CA SER A 21 8.16 -25.17 -1.72
C SER A 21 6.85 -24.41 -1.53
N ARG A 22 6.13 -24.11 -2.62
CA ARG A 22 4.83 -23.42 -2.55
C ARG A 22 3.78 -24.22 -1.80
N PHE A 23 3.76 -25.54 -1.96
CA PHE A 23 2.89 -26.41 -1.17
C PHE A 23 3.22 -26.38 0.33
N GLU A 24 4.51 -26.47 0.69
CA GLU A 24 4.96 -26.42 2.08
C GLU A 24 4.68 -25.05 2.74
N GLU A 25 4.71 -23.98 1.94
CA GLU A 25 4.32 -22.62 2.32
C GLU A 25 2.80 -22.40 2.41
N GLY A 26 1.98 -23.39 2.03
CA GLY A 26 0.52 -23.32 2.05
C GLY A 26 -0.11 -22.59 0.85
N ASP A 27 0.67 -22.25 -0.18
CA ASP A 27 0.18 -21.66 -1.43
C ASP A 27 -0.25 -22.75 -2.42
N ASP A 28 -1.33 -23.44 -2.04
CA ASP A 28 -1.89 -24.58 -2.77
C ASP A 28 -2.28 -24.22 -4.23
N SER A 29 -2.62 -22.96 -4.50
CA SER A 29 -3.01 -22.50 -5.84
C SER A 29 -1.80 -22.37 -6.78
N GLU A 30 -0.71 -21.78 -6.31
CA GLU A 30 0.53 -21.66 -7.08
C GLU A 30 1.23 -23.02 -7.20
N ALA A 31 1.20 -23.83 -6.15
CA ALA A 31 1.72 -25.20 -6.17
C ALA A 31 1.06 -26.05 -7.26
N VAL A 32 -0.28 -26.03 -7.38
CA VAL A 32 -1.03 -26.76 -8.42
C VAL A 32 -0.62 -26.33 -9.83
N LEU A 33 -0.50 -25.02 -10.06
CA LEU A 33 -0.09 -24.48 -11.36
C LEU A 33 1.31 -24.98 -11.75
N LEU A 34 2.26 -24.92 -10.81
CA LEU A 34 3.64 -25.35 -11.04
C LEU A 34 3.76 -26.88 -11.20
N PHE A 35 2.98 -27.66 -10.45
CA PHE A 35 2.90 -29.11 -10.64
C PHE A 35 2.35 -29.46 -12.03
N HIS A 36 1.30 -28.79 -12.50
CA HIS A 36 0.78 -29.03 -13.85
C HIS A 36 1.77 -28.59 -14.95
N GLN A 37 2.45 -27.46 -14.79
CA GLN A 37 3.50 -27.04 -15.72
C GLN A 37 4.68 -28.03 -15.77
N ALA A 38 5.06 -28.60 -14.62
CA ALA A 38 6.09 -29.64 -14.57
C ALA A 38 5.64 -30.93 -15.29
N LEU A 39 4.38 -31.34 -15.12
CA LEU A 39 3.79 -32.53 -15.75
C LEU A 39 3.54 -32.38 -17.25
N GLU A 40 3.19 -31.17 -17.70
CA GLU A 40 3.06 -30.84 -19.13
C GLU A 40 4.42 -30.87 -19.84
N ALA A 41 5.49 -30.44 -19.15
CA ALA A 41 6.85 -30.46 -19.69
C ALA A 41 7.45 -31.89 -19.72
N HIS A 42 7.29 -32.66 -18.64
CA HIS A 42 7.79 -34.04 -18.52
C HIS A 42 6.82 -34.89 -17.68
N SER A 43 6.04 -35.75 -18.34
CA SER A 43 5.02 -36.60 -17.71
C SER A 43 5.58 -37.63 -16.72
N GLU A 44 6.87 -37.97 -16.83
CA GLU A 44 7.58 -38.88 -15.91
C GLU A 44 7.67 -38.35 -14.47
N LEU A 45 7.41 -37.06 -14.24
CA LEU A 45 7.37 -36.46 -12.89
C LEU A 45 6.09 -36.77 -12.11
N SER A 46 5.14 -37.51 -12.71
CA SER A 46 3.83 -37.82 -12.09
C SER A 46 3.94 -38.53 -10.75
N ASP A 47 4.89 -39.43 -10.58
CA ASP A 47 5.05 -40.17 -9.31
C ASP A 47 5.50 -39.26 -8.16
N ARG A 48 6.13 -38.12 -8.48
CA ARG A 48 6.61 -37.14 -7.49
C ARG A 48 5.61 -36.01 -7.25
N ALA A 49 4.87 -35.57 -8.28
CA ALA A 49 3.88 -34.50 -8.16
C ALA A 49 2.51 -35.00 -7.66
N GLY A 50 2.12 -36.22 -8.01
CA GLY A 50 0.80 -36.79 -7.70
C GLY A 50 0.41 -36.75 -6.22
N PRO A 51 1.27 -37.21 -5.28
CA PRO A 51 0.94 -37.19 -3.85
C PRO A 51 0.65 -35.79 -3.30
N TYR A 52 1.32 -34.75 -3.83
CA TYR A 52 1.12 -33.36 -3.41
C TYR A 52 -0.18 -32.78 -3.98
N LEU A 53 -0.47 -33.04 -5.25
CA LEU A 53 -1.75 -32.66 -5.87
C LEU A 53 -2.95 -33.30 -5.13
N ASP A 54 -2.82 -34.55 -4.69
CA ASP A 54 -3.83 -35.22 -3.87
C ASP A 54 -4.00 -34.58 -2.49
N LEU A 55 -2.91 -34.15 -1.85
CA LEU A 55 -2.96 -33.44 -0.56
C LEU A 55 -3.62 -32.05 -0.70
N ILE A 56 -3.33 -31.32 -1.78
CA ILE A 56 -3.94 -30.03 -2.08
C ILE A 56 -5.45 -30.18 -2.32
N ALA A 57 -5.85 -31.21 -3.07
CA ALA A 57 -7.26 -31.53 -3.28
C ALA A 57 -8.00 -31.84 -1.96
N ARG A 58 -7.32 -32.44 -0.97
CA ARG A 58 -7.86 -32.73 0.37
C ARG A 58 -7.82 -31.56 1.37
N ARG A 59 -7.09 -30.48 1.08
CA ARG A 59 -7.14 -29.24 1.88
C ARG A 59 -8.25 -28.31 1.39
N SER A 60 -8.44 -28.28 0.07
CA SER A 60 -9.42 -27.43 -0.59
C SER A 60 -10.87 -27.88 -0.37
N ASP A 61 -11.15 -29.19 -0.24
CA ASP A 61 -12.50 -29.69 0.07
C ASP A 61 -12.93 -29.38 1.52
N GLU A 62 -12.00 -29.48 2.48
CA GLU A 62 -12.26 -29.27 3.90
C GLU A 62 -12.50 -27.79 4.26
N LEU A 63 -11.66 -26.87 3.77
CA LEU A 63 -11.84 -25.44 4.01
C LEU A 63 -13.14 -24.90 3.41
N LEU A 64 -13.46 -25.34 2.18
CA LEU A 64 -14.67 -24.92 1.48
C LEU A 64 -15.94 -25.49 2.16
N PHE A 65 -15.85 -26.69 2.73
CA PHE A 65 -16.93 -27.28 3.52
C PHE A 65 -17.18 -26.52 4.83
N LEU A 66 -16.14 -26.24 5.61
CA LEU A 66 -16.25 -25.49 6.87
C LEU A 66 -16.80 -24.07 6.64
N TYR A 67 -16.39 -23.43 5.55
CA TYR A 67 -16.93 -22.13 5.16
C TYR A 67 -18.42 -22.21 4.76
N GLY A 68 -18.81 -23.27 4.04
CA GLY A 68 -20.21 -23.58 3.76
C GLY A 68 -21.05 -23.75 5.03
N GLU A 69 -20.56 -24.47 6.04
CA GLU A 69 -21.24 -24.63 7.33
C GLU A 69 -21.40 -23.30 8.07
N LYS A 70 -20.35 -22.46 8.09
CA LYS A 70 -20.41 -21.13 8.70
C LYS A 70 -21.50 -20.25 8.08
N LEU A 71 -21.56 -20.21 6.74
CA LEU A 71 -22.58 -19.47 6.00
C LEU A 71 -23.99 -20.04 6.23
N TRP A 72 -24.10 -21.37 6.32
CA TRP A 72 -25.34 -22.05 6.62
C TRP A 72 -25.90 -21.65 8.00
N ASN A 73 -25.04 -21.65 9.03
CA ASN A 73 -25.40 -21.26 10.39
C ASN A 73 -25.73 -19.76 10.50
N ALA A 74 -25.17 -18.92 9.63
CA ALA A 74 -25.52 -17.50 9.50
C ALA A 74 -26.77 -17.23 8.64
N ALA A 75 -27.55 -18.27 8.32
CA ALA A 75 -28.74 -18.20 7.46
C ALA A 75 -28.50 -17.66 6.03
N ASN A 76 -27.25 -17.63 5.55
CA ASN A 76 -26.91 -17.26 4.18
C ASN A 76 -26.89 -18.51 3.27
N TYR A 77 -28.07 -19.10 3.08
CA TYR A 77 -28.23 -20.41 2.45
C TYR A 77 -27.75 -20.45 0.99
N LYS A 78 -27.91 -19.35 0.23
CA LYS A 78 -27.49 -19.28 -1.18
C LYS A 78 -25.97 -19.37 -1.33
N ALA A 79 -25.22 -18.63 -0.51
CA ALA A 79 -23.77 -18.69 -0.50
C ALA A 79 -23.26 -20.03 0.06
N ALA A 80 -23.91 -20.55 1.12
CA ALA A 80 -23.60 -21.87 1.67
C ALA A 80 -23.76 -23.00 0.64
N CYS A 81 -24.87 -23.01 -0.13
CA CYS A 81 -25.12 -23.99 -1.19
C CYS A 81 -24.09 -23.91 -2.32
N THR A 82 -23.63 -22.70 -2.64
CA THR A 82 -22.57 -22.52 -3.64
C THR A 82 -21.28 -23.20 -3.19
N CYS A 83 -20.94 -23.09 -1.90
CA CYS A 83 -19.79 -23.76 -1.31
C CYS A 83 -19.98 -25.29 -1.32
N PHE A 84 -21.13 -25.79 -0.86
CA PHE A 84 -21.41 -27.23 -0.82
C PHE A 84 -21.46 -27.89 -2.21
N ASN A 85 -21.97 -27.20 -3.24
CA ASN A 85 -21.94 -27.71 -4.62
C ASN A 85 -20.50 -27.84 -5.15
N LYS A 86 -19.63 -26.89 -4.81
CA LYS A 86 -18.21 -26.97 -5.15
C LYS A 86 -17.50 -28.09 -4.39
N VAL A 87 -17.77 -28.26 -3.09
CA VAL A 87 -17.25 -29.41 -2.31
C VAL A 87 -17.71 -30.74 -2.91
N ALA A 88 -18.99 -30.83 -3.31
CA ALA A 88 -19.51 -32.03 -3.94
C ALA A 88 -18.82 -32.33 -5.29
N ALA A 89 -18.52 -31.29 -6.08
CA ALA A 89 -17.83 -31.43 -7.36
C ALA A 89 -16.37 -31.91 -7.23
N LEU A 90 -15.67 -31.55 -6.15
CA LEU A 90 -14.27 -31.90 -5.91
C LEU A 90 -14.02 -33.39 -5.61
N ASN A 91 -15.07 -34.20 -5.45
CA ASN A 91 -14.98 -35.65 -5.20
C ASN A 91 -14.05 -36.05 -4.03
N GLY A 92 -13.91 -35.15 -3.04
CA GLY A 92 -13.08 -35.30 -1.85
C GLY A 92 -13.81 -35.89 -0.63
N SER A 93 -13.12 -35.93 0.50
CA SER A 93 -13.56 -36.53 1.77
C SER A 93 -14.84 -35.89 2.35
N ARG A 94 -15.08 -34.61 2.06
CA ARG A 94 -16.26 -33.86 2.53
C ARG A 94 -17.46 -33.89 1.58
N ARG A 95 -17.39 -34.60 0.45
CA ARG A 95 -18.46 -34.68 -0.56
C ARG A 95 -19.79 -35.15 0.02
N GLU A 96 -19.80 -36.26 0.76
CA GLU A 96 -21.05 -36.79 1.34
C GLU A 96 -21.66 -35.85 2.38
N ALA A 97 -20.83 -35.15 3.16
CA ALA A 97 -21.29 -34.18 4.13
C ALA A 97 -21.92 -32.96 3.45
N ALA A 98 -21.33 -32.47 2.35
CA ALA A 98 -21.88 -31.36 1.57
C ALA A 98 -23.23 -31.70 0.92
N LEU A 99 -23.37 -32.92 0.38
CA LEU A 99 -24.63 -33.40 -0.20
C LEU A 99 -25.76 -33.47 0.85
N LYS A 100 -25.45 -33.78 2.13
CA LYS A 100 -26.45 -33.74 3.21
C LYS A 100 -27.00 -32.34 3.47
N TYR A 101 -26.17 -31.30 3.38
CA TYR A 101 -26.62 -29.92 3.50
C TYR A 101 -27.48 -29.49 2.29
N LEU A 102 -27.07 -29.83 1.08
CA LEU A 102 -27.83 -29.50 -0.14
C LEU A 102 -29.23 -30.13 -0.13
N ASN A 103 -29.37 -31.35 0.37
CA ASN A 103 -30.66 -32.03 0.50
C ASN A 103 -31.59 -31.42 1.57
N ARG A 104 -31.08 -30.57 2.49
CA ARG A 104 -31.91 -29.90 3.52
C ARG A 104 -32.63 -28.65 2.98
N VAL A 105 -32.22 -28.11 1.84
CA VAL A 105 -32.74 -26.84 1.29
C VAL A 105 -34.09 -27.00 0.60
N GLU A 106 -34.43 -28.20 0.12
CA GLU A 106 -35.72 -28.48 -0.53
C GLU A 106 -36.95 -28.32 0.40
N CYS A 107 -36.77 -27.96 1.68
CA CYS A 107 -37.84 -27.80 2.67
C CYS A 107 -38.11 -26.36 3.16
N VAL A 108 -37.52 -25.30 2.58
CA VAL A 108 -37.72 -23.91 3.05
C VAL A 108 -38.52 -23.06 2.03
N PRO A 109 -39.65 -22.40 2.40
CA PRO A 109 -40.43 -21.60 1.46
C PRO A 109 -39.75 -20.26 1.13
N ILE A 110 -39.75 -19.89 -0.15
CA ILE A 110 -39.12 -18.69 -0.72
C ILE A 110 -40.06 -17.47 -0.62
N VAL A 111 -39.56 -16.31 -0.18
CA VAL A 111 -40.18 -14.98 -0.34
C VAL A 111 -39.36 -14.18 -1.39
N PRO A 112 -39.98 -13.42 -2.33
CA PRO A 112 -39.33 -13.08 -3.59
C PRO A 112 -38.42 -11.83 -3.53
N GLU A 113 -37.18 -11.96 -4.03
CA GLU A 113 -36.20 -10.89 -4.23
C GLU A 113 -36.34 -10.18 -5.59
N PHE A 114 -36.03 -8.88 -5.57
CA PHE A 114 -35.84 -8.01 -6.72
C PHE A 114 -34.66 -8.50 -7.60
N ARG A 115 -34.84 -8.48 -8.93
CA ARG A 115 -33.85 -8.93 -9.92
C ARG A 115 -32.78 -7.88 -10.20
N SER A 116 -31.51 -8.27 -10.04
CA SER A 116 -30.34 -7.67 -10.71
C SER A 116 -29.89 -8.57 -11.89
N PRO A 117 -29.34 -8.02 -12.99
CA PRO A 117 -28.79 -8.83 -14.06
C PRO A 117 -27.33 -9.27 -13.79
N THR A 118 -27.15 -10.59 -13.86
CA THR A 118 -26.00 -11.41 -14.32
C THR A 118 -24.80 -10.67 -14.96
N SER A 119 -23.55 -11.10 -14.89
CA SER A 119 -22.83 -12.17 -14.17
C SER A 119 -21.36 -12.01 -14.56
N GLY A 120 -20.46 -11.92 -13.58
CA GLY A 120 -19.02 -12.06 -13.77
C GLY A 120 -18.49 -12.83 -12.56
N GLU A 121 -17.85 -13.97 -12.81
CA GLU A 121 -17.35 -14.87 -11.78
C GLU A 121 -16.35 -14.17 -10.86
N VAL A 122 -16.72 -14.00 -9.58
CA VAL A 122 -15.77 -13.63 -8.51
C VAL A 122 -15.38 -14.91 -7.78
N SER A 123 -14.19 -15.41 -8.09
CA SER A 123 -13.48 -16.38 -7.26
C SER A 123 -12.99 -15.65 -6.00
N GLY A 124 -13.82 -15.61 -4.95
CA GLY A 124 -13.45 -15.02 -3.66
C GLY A 124 -12.76 -16.03 -2.76
N SER A 125 -11.42 -16.05 -2.76
CA SER A 125 -10.63 -16.50 -1.61
C SER A 125 -10.75 -15.46 -0.50
N VAL A 126 -11.03 -15.89 0.73
CA VAL A 126 -10.98 -15.00 1.91
C VAL A 126 -9.52 -14.54 2.08
N HIS A 127 -9.22 -13.28 1.80
CA HIS A 127 -7.89 -12.72 2.03
C HIS A 127 -7.73 -12.35 3.50
N ILE A 128 -7.35 -13.34 4.31
CA ILE A 128 -6.83 -13.15 5.67
C ILE A 128 -5.32 -13.37 5.59
N LEU A 129 -4.53 -12.37 6.00
CA LEU A 129 -3.10 -12.61 6.24
C LEU A 129 -2.99 -13.46 7.51
N ASP A 130 -2.30 -14.60 7.41
CA ASP A 130 -2.08 -15.50 8.54
C ASP A 130 -1.35 -14.76 9.67
N SER A 131 -2.03 -14.68 10.83
CA SER A 131 -1.55 -14.24 12.14
C SER A 131 -0.25 -13.41 12.21
N VAL A 132 -0.37 -12.14 12.54
CA VAL A 132 0.71 -11.45 13.27
C VAL A 132 0.70 -12.01 14.69
N LEU A 133 1.77 -12.71 15.06
CA LEU A 133 2.01 -13.10 16.46
C LEU A 133 2.01 -11.83 17.31
N GLU A 134 1.38 -11.86 18.49
CA GLU A 134 1.45 -10.76 19.46
C GLU A 134 2.91 -10.31 19.61
N THR A 135 3.26 -9.17 19.01
CA THR A 135 4.64 -8.71 18.98
C THR A 135 4.98 -8.23 20.37
N ARG A 136 5.95 -8.87 21.01
CA ARG A 136 6.45 -8.41 22.30
C ARG A 136 7.47 -7.30 22.06
N PRO A 137 7.70 -6.38 23.01
CA PRO A 137 8.68 -5.31 22.85
C PRO A 137 10.09 -5.81 22.45
N GLU A 138 10.46 -7.01 22.89
CA GLU A 138 11.71 -7.69 22.55
C GLU A 138 11.84 -8.15 21.08
N ASP A 139 10.75 -8.20 20.32
CA ASP A 139 10.74 -8.59 18.90
C ASP A 139 11.12 -7.42 17.97
N LEU A 140 11.17 -6.20 18.50
CA LEU A 140 11.46 -4.97 17.76
C LEU A 140 12.95 -4.61 17.80
N ILE A 141 13.57 -4.50 16.63
CA ILE A 141 14.95 -4.05 16.46
C ILE A 141 14.91 -2.69 15.76
N ARG A 142 15.49 -1.67 16.39
CA ARG A 142 15.63 -0.34 15.78
C ARG A 142 17.06 -0.11 15.37
N ARG A 143 17.28 0.39 14.15
CA ARG A 143 18.59 0.83 13.68
C ARG A 143 18.49 2.15 12.94
N THR A 144 19.44 3.04 13.17
CA THR A 144 19.57 4.28 12.42
C THR A 144 20.66 4.11 11.36
N PRO A 145 20.34 4.33 10.07
CA PRO A 145 21.32 4.38 9.01
C PRO A 145 22.33 5.52 9.18
N HIS A 146 23.57 5.27 8.79
CA HIS A 146 24.67 6.24 8.81
C HIS A 146 25.46 6.22 7.52
N MET A 147 26.02 7.38 7.15
CA MET A 147 26.87 7.56 5.98
C MET A 147 28.16 8.29 6.37
N ASP A 148 29.27 7.57 6.36
CA ASP A 148 30.60 8.17 6.40
C ASP A 148 31.03 8.52 4.97
N ALA A 149 31.18 9.81 4.69
CA ALA A 149 31.68 10.30 3.42
C ALA A 149 32.67 11.45 3.67
N ASP A 150 33.93 11.09 3.90
CA ASP A 150 35.01 12.03 4.18
C ASP A 150 35.47 12.71 2.88
N CYS A 151 34.66 13.63 2.38
CA CYS A 151 34.98 14.48 1.24
C CYS A 151 35.01 15.95 1.71
N PRO A 152 36.16 16.65 1.60
CA PRO A 152 36.21 18.08 1.85
C PRO A 152 35.40 18.81 0.77
N TRP A 153 34.58 19.79 1.15
CA TRP A 153 33.84 20.60 0.19
C TRP A 153 34.19 22.09 0.34
N PRO A 154 34.44 22.84 -0.77
CA PRO A 154 34.46 22.40 -2.17
C PRO A 154 35.61 21.42 -2.47
N ALA A 155 35.38 20.48 -3.40
CA ALA A 155 36.33 19.43 -3.80
C ALA A 155 36.86 19.64 -5.22
N GLU A 156 38.04 19.12 -5.54
CA GLU A 156 38.60 19.15 -6.89
C GLU A 156 37.97 18.08 -7.79
N ALA A 157 37.68 18.42 -9.05
CA ALA A 157 37.24 17.45 -10.04
C ALA A 157 38.29 16.34 -10.22
N GLY A 158 37.84 15.09 -10.24
CA GLY A 158 38.68 13.89 -10.29
C GLY A 158 39.10 13.35 -8.92
N MET A 159 38.83 14.06 -7.82
CA MET A 159 39.06 13.53 -6.48
C MET A 159 38.14 12.32 -6.23
N SER A 160 38.73 11.19 -5.83
CA SER A 160 37.98 10.00 -5.40
C SER A 160 38.05 9.83 -3.88
N PHE A 161 36.93 9.45 -3.27
CA PHE A 161 36.82 9.17 -1.84
C PHE A 161 35.97 7.92 -1.60
N LEU A 162 36.07 7.37 -0.39
CA LEU A 162 35.31 6.19 0.01
C LEU A 162 34.09 6.61 0.83
N VAL A 163 32.93 6.09 0.44
CA VAL A 163 31.67 6.23 1.18
C VAL A 163 31.39 4.91 1.89
N ARG A 164 31.18 4.94 3.21
CA ARG A 164 30.77 3.77 4.00
C ARG A 164 29.37 3.97 4.55
N ILE A 165 28.54 2.95 4.39
CA ILE A 165 27.15 2.97 4.84
C ILE A 165 26.91 1.78 5.77
N TYR A 166 26.28 2.03 6.91
CA TYR A 166 25.95 1.03 7.92
C TYR A 166 24.72 1.47 8.70
N ALA A 167 24.22 0.62 9.61
CA ALA A 167 23.16 0.97 10.53
C ALA A 167 23.52 0.53 11.96
N ASP A 168 23.28 1.39 12.95
CA ASP A 168 23.58 1.11 14.37
C ASP A 168 22.46 1.57 15.31
N GLN A 169 22.70 1.55 16.63
CA GLN A 169 21.72 1.92 17.66
C GLN A 169 21.78 3.39 18.10
N SER A 170 22.71 4.17 17.55
CA SER A 170 22.86 5.59 17.83
C SER A 170 21.83 6.41 17.03
N GLY A 171 21.60 7.67 17.42
CA GLY A 171 20.75 8.57 16.65
C GLY A 171 21.51 9.20 15.48
N ALA A 172 20.78 9.78 14.52
CA ALA A 172 21.35 10.47 13.37
C ALA A 172 22.42 11.51 13.79
N ARG A 173 23.54 11.57 13.06
CA ARG A 173 24.64 12.49 13.36
C ARG A 173 24.42 13.86 12.70
N PRO A 174 25.05 14.94 13.18
CA PRO A 174 24.98 16.24 12.51
C PRO A 174 25.39 16.15 11.04
N GLY A 175 24.59 16.73 10.14
CA GLY A 175 24.77 16.66 8.69
C GLY A 175 24.24 15.37 8.04
N GLU A 176 23.62 14.47 8.81
CA GLU A 176 22.86 13.33 8.29
C GLU A 176 21.36 13.55 8.46
N GLU A 177 20.60 13.32 7.41
CA GLU A 177 19.15 13.20 7.46
C GLU A 177 18.79 11.73 7.26
N SER A 178 18.44 11.05 8.36
CA SER A 178 18.26 9.59 8.38
C SER A 178 16.88 9.21 8.89
N SER A 179 16.31 8.18 8.26
CA SER A 179 15.04 7.56 8.68
C SER A 179 15.34 6.23 9.38
N ASP A 180 14.80 6.04 10.58
CA ASP A 180 15.03 4.82 11.36
C ASP A 180 14.44 3.58 10.68
N VAL A 181 15.16 2.46 10.78
CA VAL A 181 14.79 1.13 10.30
C VAL A 181 14.26 0.33 11.50
N GLU A 182 12.97 0.00 11.53
CA GLU A 182 12.33 -0.76 12.63
C GLU A 182 11.91 -2.18 12.23
N ILE A 183 12.72 -3.18 12.60
CA ILE A 183 12.52 -4.59 12.24
C ILE A 183 11.73 -5.32 13.32
N ARG A 184 10.50 -5.76 12.98
CA ARG A 184 9.78 -6.74 13.79
C ARG A 184 9.95 -8.13 13.21
N ALA A 185 10.66 -8.96 13.95
CA ALA A 185 10.87 -10.33 13.58
C ALA A 185 10.81 -11.21 14.82
N ARG A 186 10.39 -12.46 14.64
CA ARG A 186 10.46 -13.47 15.68
C ARG A 186 11.89 -13.57 16.21
N GLY A 187 12.04 -13.86 17.51
CA GLY A 187 13.33 -13.92 18.18
C GLY A 187 14.33 -14.95 17.62
N ASP A 188 13.89 -15.90 16.80
CA ASP A 188 14.72 -16.90 16.11
C ASP A 188 15.47 -16.33 14.90
N VAL A 189 14.99 -15.23 14.29
CA VAL A 189 15.70 -14.54 13.21
C VAL A 189 16.71 -13.56 13.81
N THR A 190 17.99 -13.81 13.54
CA THR A 190 19.11 -13.02 14.08
C THR A 190 19.80 -12.12 13.07
N GLU A 191 19.60 -12.36 11.77
CA GLU A 191 20.27 -11.66 10.67
C GLU A 191 19.26 -11.16 9.65
N PHE A 192 19.40 -9.90 9.25
CA PHE A 192 18.52 -9.22 8.31
C PHE A 192 19.35 -8.65 7.16
N PRO A 193 19.44 -9.35 6.03
CA PRO A 193 20.10 -8.83 4.84
C PRO A 193 19.26 -7.69 4.25
N VAL A 194 19.86 -6.51 4.15
CA VAL A 194 19.25 -5.27 3.65
C VAL A 194 20.07 -4.77 2.48
N ASP A 195 19.42 -4.62 1.33
CA ASP A 195 20.05 -4.05 0.14
C ASP A 195 20.22 -2.54 0.34
N VAL A 196 21.37 -2.03 -0.08
CA VAL A 196 21.75 -0.61 0.00
C VAL A 196 22.05 -0.12 -1.41
N GLU A 197 21.32 0.90 -1.86
CA GLU A 197 21.53 1.61 -3.12
C GLU A 197 22.05 3.02 -2.83
N LEU A 198 23.23 3.37 -3.33
CA LEU A 198 23.79 4.70 -3.24
C LEU A 198 23.35 5.53 -4.46
N LEU A 199 22.79 6.70 -4.19
CA LEU A 199 22.39 7.71 -5.17
C LEU A 199 23.27 8.95 -5.00
N ALA A 200 23.56 9.59 -6.13
CA ALA A 200 24.47 10.72 -6.22
C ALA A 200 23.86 11.83 -7.07
N THR A 201 24.03 13.07 -6.63
CA THR A 201 23.76 14.24 -7.50
C THR A 201 24.83 14.34 -8.59
N GLU A 202 24.61 15.20 -9.58
CA GLU A 202 25.48 15.36 -10.76
C GLU A 202 26.96 15.70 -10.45
N HIS A 203 27.23 16.13 -9.21
CA HIS A 203 28.57 16.40 -8.70
C HIS A 203 29.43 15.14 -8.58
N PHE A 204 28.80 13.98 -8.42
CA PHE A 204 29.45 12.74 -8.05
C PHE A 204 29.14 11.63 -9.04
N ARG A 205 30.14 10.79 -9.32
CA ARG A 205 29.99 9.53 -10.04
C ARG A 205 30.34 8.38 -9.10
N ILE A 206 29.46 7.41 -9.00
CA ILE A 206 29.71 6.16 -8.26
C ILE A 206 30.46 5.22 -9.19
N GLU A 207 31.61 4.73 -8.74
CA GLU A 207 32.44 3.81 -9.52
C GLU A 207 31.97 2.36 -9.26
N GLY A 208 31.68 1.61 -10.32
CA GLY A 208 31.21 0.23 -10.23
C GLY A 208 29.71 0.12 -9.92
N SER A 209 29.34 -0.82 -9.04
CA SER A 209 27.94 -1.02 -8.65
C SER A 209 27.50 0.06 -7.67
N SER A 210 26.34 0.68 -7.92
CA SER A 210 25.65 1.54 -6.96
C SER A 210 24.87 0.77 -5.91
N THR A 211 24.79 -0.57 -6.01
CA THR A 211 24.06 -1.44 -5.08
C THR A 211 24.97 -2.47 -4.42
N THR A 212 24.72 -2.72 -3.14
CA THR A 212 25.36 -3.77 -2.33
C THR A 212 24.43 -4.17 -1.18
N GLN A 213 24.89 -4.99 -0.24
CA GLN A 213 24.09 -5.45 0.89
C GLN A 213 24.83 -5.27 2.23
N ILE A 214 24.07 -4.91 3.26
CA ILE A 214 24.48 -5.01 4.66
C ILE A 214 23.63 -6.06 5.38
N ILE A 215 24.10 -6.52 6.52
CA ILE A 215 23.40 -7.43 7.42
C ILE A 215 23.23 -6.70 8.74
N ILE A 216 21.99 -6.40 9.09
CA ILE A 216 21.63 -5.95 10.42
C ILE A 216 21.54 -7.18 11.33
N TYR A 217 22.19 -7.14 12.48
CA TYR A 217 22.19 -8.23 13.45
C TYR A 217 21.34 -7.87 14.66
N ARG A 218 20.46 -8.78 15.12
CA ARG A 218 19.66 -8.59 16.35
C ARG A 218 20.55 -8.35 17.58
N GLY A 219 21.56 -9.21 17.75
CA GLY A 219 22.42 -9.24 18.94
C GLY A 219 23.69 -8.37 18.86
N ARG A 220 23.84 -7.54 17.82
CA ARG A 220 25.00 -6.63 17.71
C ARG A 220 24.54 -5.18 17.61
N PRO A 221 25.30 -4.23 18.20
CA PRO A 221 24.94 -2.82 18.17
C PRO A 221 25.02 -2.20 16.76
N MET A 222 25.77 -2.81 15.84
CA MET A 222 26.06 -2.28 14.51
C MET A 222 25.99 -3.41 13.45
N SER A 223 25.58 -3.05 12.23
CA SER A 223 25.68 -3.90 11.04
C SER A 223 27.14 -4.04 10.55
N ASN A 224 27.37 -4.86 9.52
CA ASN A 224 28.55 -4.65 8.67
C ASN A 224 28.37 -3.38 7.82
N SER A 225 29.43 -2.95 7.13
CA SER A 225 29.40 -1.74 6.28
C SER A 225 29.41 -2.08 4.80
N ALA A 226 28.54 -1.41 4.04
CA ALA A 226 28.65 -1.24 2.60
C ALA A 226 29.72 -0.19 2.28
N ALA A 227 30.48 -0.38 1.20
CA ALA A 227 31.55 0.54 0.80
C ALA A 227 31.45 0.86 -0.70
N PHE A 228 31.49 2.14 -1.04
CA PHE A 228 31.39 2.64 -2.41
C PHE A 228 32.53 3.61 -2.70
N THR A 229 33.12 3.51 -3.89
CA THR A 229 34.08 4.51 -4.37
C THR A 229 33.33 5.57 -5.17
N VAL A 230 33.50 6.83 -4.80
CA VAL A 230 32.83 7.96 -5.43
C VAL A 230 33.87 8.95 -5.93
N THR A 231 33.67 9.45 -7.15
CA THR A 231 34.54 10.42 -7.80
C THR A 231 33.80 11.74 -8.01
N VAL A 232 34.43 12.86 -7.67
CA VAL A 232 33.92 14.21 -7.98
C VAL A 232 34.07 14.47 -9.47
N VAL A 233 32.98 14.81 -10.16
CA VAL A 233 32.98 15.05 -11.62
C VAL A 233 32.59 16.48 -11.99
N SER A 234 31.62 17.07 -11.29
CA SER A 234 31.08 18.40 -11.60
C SER A 234 30.98 19.23 -10.31
N PRO A 235 32.10 19.68 -9.73
CA PRO A 235 32.09 20.39 -8.45
C PRO A 235 31.40 21.77 -8.52
N ASP A 236 31.33 22.35 -9.72
CA ASP A 236 30.77 23.70 -9.96
C ASP A 236 29.31 23.67 -10.46
N ALA A 237 28.61 22.54 -10.32
CA ALA A 237 27.20 22.46 -10.73
C ALA A 237 26.31 23.36 -9.86
N ASP A 238 25.22 23.89 -10.43
CA ASP A 238 24.35 24.85 -9.76
C ASP A 238 23.52 24.22 -8.61
N SER A 239 23.35 22.90 -8.64
CA SER A 239 22.60 22.16 -7.62
C SER A 239 23.44 21.94 -6.35
N LYS A 240 22.83 21.52 -5.24
CA LYS A 240 23.58 21.17 -4.02
C LYS A 240 24.26 19.78 -4.16
N PRO A 241 25.53 19.63 -3.78
CA PRO A 241 26.20 18.34 -3.70
C PRO A 241 25.61 17.49 -2.57
N GLY A 242 25.22 16.27 -2.89
CA GLY A 242 24.71 15.34 -1.89
C GLY A 242 24.73 13.89 -2.35
N LEU A 243 24.68 13.02 -1.35
CA LEU A 243 24.58 11.57 -1.50
C LEU A 243 23.39 11.08 -0.69
N THR A 244 22.67 10.09 -1.21
CA THR A 244 21.55 9.45 -0.52
C THR A 244 21.69 7.94 -0.64
N ALA A 245 21.67 7.23 0.48
CA ALA A 245 21.60 5.77 0.49
C ALA A 245 20.16 5.33 0.77
N LEU A 246 19.61 4.47 -0.08
CA LEU A 246 18.30 3.84 0.10
C LEU A 246 18.47 2.42 0.61
N PHE A 247 17.67 2.04 1.59
CA PHE A 247 17.65 0.70 2.15
C PHE A 247 16.41 -0.03 1.66
N SER A 248 16.55 -1.31 1.31
CA SER A 248 15.41 -2.15 1.01
C SER A 248 15.57 -3.55 1.57
N TYR A 249 14.49 -4.08 2.14
CA TYR A 249 14.41 -5.44 2.63
C TYR A 249 13.47 -6.23 1.71
N ARG A 250 13.99 -7.28 1.08
CA ARG A 250 13.24 -8.11 0.11
C ARG A 250 12.53 -7.28 -0.99
N GLY A 251 13.19 -6.23 -1.46
CA GLY A 251 12.67 -5.33 -2.50
C GLY A 251 11.61 -4.33 -2.03
N ARG A 252 11.35 -4.23 -0.72
CA ARG A 252 10.48 -3.19 -0.14
C ARG A 252 11.33 -2.03 0.41
N PRO A 253 11.04 -0.77 0.05
CA PRO A 253 11.70 0.40 0.63
C PRO A 253 11.63 0.40 2.17
N SER A 254 12.79 0.63 2.81
CA SER A 254 13.02 0.35 4.23
C SER A 254 13.74 1.48 4.96
N GLY A 255 13.88 2.65 4.35
CA GLY A 255 14.52 3.83 4.96
C GLY A 255 15.61 4.42 4.07
N LYS A 256 16.17 5.55 4.53
CA LYS A 256 17.25 6.25 3.84
C LYS A 256 18.22 6.93 4.81
N VAL A 257 19.41 7.26 4.32
CA VAL A 257 20.26 8.32 4.88
C VAL A 257 20.73 9.25 3.77
N THR A 258 20.59 10.54 3.99
CA THR A 258 21.09 11.58 3.10
C THR A 258 22.19 12.37 3.80
N ARG A 259 23.22 12.72 3.03
CA ARG A 259 24.30 13.61 3.46
C ARG A 259 24.47 14.73 2.44
N ASP A 260 24.37 15.97 2.89
CA ASP A 260 24.66 17.15 2.09
C ASP A 260 26.08 17.67 2.40
N PHE A 261 26.77 18.18 1.38
CA PHE A 261 28.15 18.67 1.54
C PHE A 261 28.23 20.20 1.69
N HIS A 262 27.10 20.88 1.82
CA HIS A 262 27.04 22.34 1.95
C HIS A 262 26.83 22.84 3.39
N THR A 263 26.27 22.04 4.31
CA THR A 263 25.99 22.49 5.68
C THR A 263 26.90 21.84 6.71
N TYR A 264 27.84 22.63 7.26
CA TYR A 264 28.27 22.42 8.64
C TYR A 264 27.35 23.26 9.51
N ALA A 265 26.57 22.59 10.37
CA ALA A 265 25.65 23.16 11.36
C ALA A 265 24.22 23.53 10.86
N ALA A 266 23.32 22.55 10.97
CA ALA A 266 22.03 22.78 11.58
C ALA A 266 21.72 21.61 12.51
N ASP A 267 21.17 21.88 13.70
CA ASP A 267 20.59 20.85 14.56
C ASP A 267 19.40 20.23 13.82
N VAL A 268 19.65 19.11 13.14
CA VAL A 268 18.59 18.30 12.54
C VAL A 268 17.90 17.58 13.70
N LYS A 269 16.66 18.00 14.02
CA LYS A 269 15.83 17.20 14.93
C LYS A 269 15.59 15.85 14.26
N PRO A 270 15.91 14.72 14.91
CA PRO A 270 15.61 13.41 14.35
C PRO A 270 14.10 13.31 14.14
N ARG A 271 13.68 13.18 12.87
CA ARG A 271 12.29 12.87 12.54
C ARG A 271 12.11 11.37 12.71
N ARG A 272 11.28 11.01 13.68
CA ARG A 272 10.93 9.63 13.95
C ARG A 272 9.82 9.21 13.00
N THR A 273 10.19 8.77 11.81
CA THR A 273 9.26 8.01 10.97
C THR A 273 9.47 6.54 11.28
N VAL A 274 8.60 6.01 12.14
CA VAL A 274 8.65 4.62 12.55
C VAL A 274 7.76 3.82 11.63
N LEU A 275 8.36 2.94 10.82
CA LEU A 275 7.58 1.94 10.12
C LEU A 275 8.14 0.53 10.26
N ASP A 276 7.19 -0.34 10.51
CA ASP A 276 7.26 -1.70 11.01
C ASP A 276 7.52 -2.69 9.88
N PHE A 277 8.66 -3.38 9.91
CA PHE A 277 8.86 -4.52 9.01
C PHE A 277 8.04 -5.70 9.48
N ASP A 278 6.99 -6.01 8.73
CA ASP A 278 6.40 -7.32 8.77
C ASP A 278 7.26 -8.28 7.91
N ILE A 279 7.97 -9.22 8.54
CA ILE A 279 8.83 -10.19 7.82
C ILE A 279 8.07 -11.10 6.85
N ILE A 280 6.73 -11.21 7.00
CA ILE A 280 5.89 -11.93 6.03
C ILE A 280 5.43 -11.04 4.86
N ALA A 281 5.67 -9.74 4.92
CA ALA A 281 5.31 -8.83 3.84
C ALA A 281 6.05 -9.17 2.55
N ARG A 282 5.30 -9.12 1.44
CA ARG A 282 5.81 -9.46 0.10
C ARG A 282 6.02 -8.19 -0.72
N PRO A 283 6.99 -8.16 -1.64
CA PRO A 283 7.10 -7.06 -2.59
C PRO A 283 5.87 -7.05 -3.52
N SER A 284 5.44 -5.86 -3.90
CA SER A 284 4.37 -5.69 -4.89
C SER A 284 4.82 -6.13 -6.29
N GLY A 285 3.86 -6.38 -7.18
CA GLY A 285 4.14 -6.75 -8.58
C GLY A 285 4.96 -5.70 -9.33
N LEU A 286 4.81 -4.43 -8.94
CA LEU A 286 5.62 -3.29 -9.36
C LEU A 286 5.78 -2.32 -8.18
N THR A 287 7.01 -1.95 -7.85
CA THR A 287 7.32 -0.96 -6.81
C THR A 287 7.96 0.25 -7.46
N VAL A 288 7.43 1.44 -7.18
CA VAL A 288 7.98 2.73 -7.59
C VAL A 288 8.37 3.49 -6.33
N THR A 289 9.64 3.85 -6.22
CA THR A 289 10.18 4.64 -5.11
C THR A 289 10.63 5.98 -5.63
N ILE A 290 10.05 7.07 -5.10
CA ILE A 290 10.40 8.45 -5.47
C ILE A 290 11.05 9.12 -4.25
N VAL A 291 12.27 9.60 -4.43
CA VAL A 291 13.04 10.26 -3.37
C VAL A 291 13.46 11.65 -3.83
N ALA A 292 13.30 12.66 -2.99
CA ALA A 292 13.75 14.01 -3.30
C ALA A 292 15.27 14.04 -3.43
N GLN A 293 15.77 14.74 -4.44
CA GLN A 293 17.20 15.04 -4.49
C GLN A 293 17.57 16.04 -3.38
N PRO A 294 18.81 16.03 -2.85
CA PRO A 294 19.27 17.03 -1.87
C PRO A 294 19.08 18.48 -2.33
N ALA A 295 19.08 18.71 -3.64
CA ALA A 295 18.88 20.00 -4.30
C ALA A 295 17.48 20.13 -4.92
N ASN A 296 16.45 19.75 -4.17
CA ASN A 296 15.08 19.73 -4.69
C ASN A 296 14.31 21.02 -4.36
N ASP A 297 13.84 21.72 -5.40
CA ASP A 297 12.91 22.85 -5.29
C ASP A 297 11.43 22.44 -5.45
N GLY A 298 11.16 21.14 -5.28
CA GLY A 298 9.87 20.49 -5.53
C GLY A 298 9.73 19.92 -6.95
N ARG A 299 10.83 19.76 -7.68
CA ARG A 299 10.86 19.28 -9.07
C ARG A 299 11.90 18.21 -9.36
N GLN A 300 12.92 18.03 -8.53
CA GLN A 300 14.03 17.11 -8.76
C GLN A 300 13.91 15.90 -7.84
N TYR A 301 13.62 14.75 -8.44
CA TYR A 301 13.49 13.48 -7.73
C TYR A 301 14.37 12.42 -8.38
N TRP A 302 14.66 11.35 -7.65
CA TRP A 302 15.07 10.07 -8.21
C TRP A 302 13.88 9.14 -8.22
N CYS A 303 13.72 8.38 -9.30
CA CYS A 303 12.70 7.35 -9.44
C CYS A 303 13.36 5.99 -9.60
N THR A 304 13.17 5.13 -8.60
CA THR A 304 13.57 3.73 -8.62
C THR A 304 12.37 2.85 -8.93
N VAL A 305 12.48 2.00 -9.93
CA VAL A 305 11.39 1.08 -10.32
C VAL A 305 11.90 -0.35 -10.24
N ARG A 306 11.18 -1.18 -9.49
CA ARG A 306 11.51 -2.59 -9.24
C ARG A 306 10.33 -3.49 -9.56
N THR A 307 10.58 -4.64 -10.17
CA THR A 307 9.56 -5.69 -10.32
C THR A 307 10.18 -7.08 -10.21
N PRO A 308 9.59 -8.00 -9.44
CA PRO A 308 10.06 -9.38 -9.37
C PRO A 308 9.73 -10.18 -10.65
N SER A 309 8.85 -9.68 -11.52
CA SER A 309 8.36 -10.41 -12.69
C SER A 309 9.35 -10.44 -13.87
N LEU A 310 10.34 -9.53 -13.87
CA LEU A 310 11.36 -9.38 -14.89
C LEU A 310 12.74 -9.27 -14.23
N LEU A 311 13.61 -10.25 -14.49
CA LEU A 311 14.92 -10.38 -13.84
C LEU A 311 15.80 -9.13 -13.99
N GLU A 312 15.77 -8.49 -15.15
CA GLU A 312 16.53 -7.25 -15.43
C GLU A 312 16.13 -6.05 -14.54
N TYR A 313 14.94 -6.08 -13.93
CA TYR A 313 14.43 -5.02 -13.06
C TYR A 313 14.23 -5.49 -11.60
N ALA A 314 14.67 -6.70 -11.25
CA ALA A 314 14.46 -7.28 -9.91
C ALA A 314 15.27 -6.56 -8.81
N ALA A 315 16.43 -6.02 -9.17
CA ALA A 315 17.27 -5.21 -8.27
C ALA A 315 16.82 -3.74 -8.16
N GLY A 316 15.89 -3.31 -9.02
CA GLY A 316 15.52 -1.90 -9.16
C GLY A 316 16.41 -1.18 -10.17
N VAL A 317 15.81 -0.25 -10.92
CA VAL A 317 16.54 0.66 -11.82
C VAL A 317 16.15 2.08 -11.47
N THR A 318 17.16 2.92 -11.25
CA THR A 318 16.98 4.31 -10.81
C THR A 318 17.35 5.29 -11.92
N GLU A 319 16.47 6.25 -12.17
CA GLU A 319 16.71 7.38 -13.07
C GLU A 319 16.27 8.70 -12.40
N ALA A 320 16.88 9.82 -12.82
CA ALA A 320 16.43 11.14 -12.40
C ALA A 320 15.06 11.47 -13.01
N TRP A 321 14.19 12.09 -12.22
CA TRP A 321 12.90 12.60 -12.65
C TRP A 321 12.82 14.08 -12.33
N ASN A 322 12.93 14.90 -13.38
CA ASN A 322 12.92 16.35 -13.29
C ASN A 322 11.62 16.90 -13.89
N LEU A 323 10.82 17.57 -13.07
CA LEU A 323 9.56 18.17 -13.46
C LEU A 323 9.77 19.59 -14.02
N SER A 324 8.99 19.97 -15.03
CA SER A 324 9.05 21.33 -15.61
C SER A 324 8.42 22.39 -14.70
N LYS A 325 7.39 22.01 -13.94
CA LYS A 325 6.73 22.79 -12.90
C LYS A 325 6.48 21.92 -11.67
N THR A 326 6.15 22.51 -10.53
CA THR A 326 5.88 21.71 -9.33
C THR A 326 4.70 20.77 -9.58
N SER A 327 4.76 19.57 -8.99
CA SER A 327 3.66 18.60 -9.10
C SER A 327 2.35 19.14 -8.54
N ARG A 328 2.40 19.99 -7.50
CA ARG A 328 1.23 20.69 -6.96
C ARG A 328 0.52 21.55 -8.00
N GLU A 329 1.26 22.38 -8.73
CA GLU A 329 0.69 23.22 -9.79
C GLU A 329 0.09 22.36 -10.91
N PHE A 330 0.80 21.31 -11.32
CA PHE A 330 0.32 20.40 -12.36
C PHE A 330 -0.99 19.69 -11.97
N VAL A 331 -1.07 19.19 -10.74
CA VAL A 331 -2.24 18.48 -10.22
C VAL A 331 -3.42 19.42 -9.95
N GLY A 332 -3.14 20.62 -9.44
CA GLY A 332 -4.16 21.65 -9.21
C GLY A 332 -4.93 21.99 -10.48
N ASP A 333 -4.23 22.19 -11.59
CA ASP A 333 -4.85 22.43 -12.91
C ASP A 333 -5.79 21.27 -13.31
N CYS A 334 -5.36 20.02 -13.09
CA CYS A 334 -6.17 18.84 -13.44
C CYS A 334 -7.43 18.70 -12.57
N MET A 335 -7.33 19.02 -11.27
CA MET A 335 -8.42 18.85 -10.31
C MET A 335 -9.59 19.81 -10.57
N ILE A 336 -9.30 21.06 -10.95
CA ILE A 336 -10.33 22.07 -11.28
C ILE A 336 -11.21 21.55 -12.42
N ASP A 337 -10.59 20.97 -13.45
CA ASP A 337 -11.33 20.47 -14.60
C ASP A 337 -12.30 19.34 -14.25
N PHE A 338 -12.01 18.49 -13.25
CA PHE A 338 -12.86 17.34 -12.91
C PHE A 338 -14.18 17.74 -12.26
N THR A 339 -14.15 18.76 -11.40
CA THR A 339 -15.29 19.13 -10.54
C THR A 339 -16.29 20.04 -11.25
N ASP A 340 -15.92 20.63 -12.38
CA ASP A 340 -16.74 21.61 -13.11
C ASP A 340 -17.66 20.99 -14.19
N GLN A 341 -17.68 19.65 -14.30
CA GLN A 341 -18.36 18.96 -15.40
C GLN A 341 -19.86 18.79 -15.17
N THR A 342 -20.66 18.98 -16.23
CA THR A 342 -22.13 18.96 -16.15
C THR A 342 -22.77 17.64 -16.60
N THR A 343 -22.03 16.77 -17.30
CA THR A 343 -22.53 15.48 -17.78
C THR A 343 -21.55 14.34 -17.51
N LYS A 344 -22.06 13.12 -17.35
CA LYS A 344 -21.26 11.90 -17.13
C LYS A 344 -20.25 11.63 -18.24
N GLN A 345 -20.63 11.83 -19.51
CA GLN A 345 -19.69 11.61 -20.63
C GLN A 345 -18.56 12.64 -20.65
N GLN A 346 -18.85 13.91 -20.34
CA GLN A 346 -17.82 14.95 -20.22
C GLN A 346 -16.87 14.63 -19.08
N LEU A 347 -17.39 14.27 -17.90
CA LEU A 347 -16.58 13.83 -16.76
C LEU A 347 -15.61 12.70 -17.13
N ILE A 348 -16.10 11.62 -17.75
CA ILE A 348 -15.26 10.50 -18.18
C ILE A 348 -14.17 10.97 -19.16
N ALA A 349 -14.51 11.84 -20.11
CA ALA A 349 -13.56 12.37 -21.09
C ALA A 349 -12.48 13.23 -20.41
N THR A 350 -12.86 14.10 -19.47
CA THR A 350 -11.95 14.94 -18.69
C THR A 350 -11.02 14.10 -17.82
N LEU A 351 -11.55 13.12 -17.08
CA LEU A 351 -10.76 12.16 -16.29
C LEU A 351 -9.75 11.42 -17.17
N LYS A 352 -10.15 10.95 -18.36
CA LYS A 352 -9.25 10.30 -19.32
C LYS A 352 -8.20 11.27 -19.89
N GLY A 353 -8.56 12.53 -20.11
CA GLY A 353 -7.65 13.57 -20.59
C GLY A 353 -6.53 13.86 -19.58
N ALA A 354 -6.90 14.14 -18.33
CA ALA A 354 -5.94 14.39 -17.27
C ALA A 354 -5.13 13.13 -16.93
N GLY A 355 -5.73 11.94 -16.91
CA GLY A 355 -5.01 10.69 -16.71
C GLY A 355 -3.90 10.47 -17.75
N ARG A 356 -4.12 10.86 -19.02
CA ARG A 356 -3.06 10.87 -20.04
C ARG A 356 -1.99 11.90 -19.75
N ALA A 357 -2.38 13.11 -19.34
CA ALA A 357 -1.42 14.16 -18.99
C ALA A 357 -0.51 13.73 -17.82
N LEU A 358 -1.10 13.16 -16.76
CA LEU A 358 -0.40 12.59 -15.60
C LEU A 358 0.56 11.48 -16.01
N PHE A 359 0.10 10.51 -16.83
CA PHE A 359 0.98 9.43 -17.29
C PHE A 359 2.14 9.95 -18.13
N LYS A 360 1.89 10.93 -19.02
CA LYS A 360 2.94 11.54 -19.84
C LYS A 360 4.01 12.24 -19.01
N GLY A 361 3.61 12.88 -17.89
CA GLY A 361 4.52 13.55 -16.95
C GLY A 361 5.20 12.62 -15.95
N SER A 362 4.79 11.35 -15.87
CA SER A 362 5.40 10.35 -14.97
C SER A 362 6.83 10.00 -15.39
N PRO A 363 7.65 9.41 -14.49
CA PRO A 363 9.04 9.06 -14.79
C PRO A 363 9.18 8.16 -16.03
N ALA A 364 10.16 8.45 -16.89
CA ALA A 364 10.39 7.68 -18.11
C ALA A 364 10.70 6.20 -17.81
N ILE A 365 11.51 5.94 -16.77
CA ILE A 365 11.83 4.57 -16.33
C ILE A 365 10.59 3.77 -15.90
N PHE A 366 9.63 4.43 -15.24
CA PHE A 366 8.35 3.82 -14.88
C PHE A 366 7.54 3.47 -16.13
N GLN A 367 7.39 4.40 -17.07
CA GLN A 367 6.67 4.14 -18.32
C GLN A 367 7.29 2.97 -19.10
N LYS A 368 8.62 2.94 -19.19
CA LYS A 368 9.38 1.87 -19.86
C LYS A 368 9.11 0.51 -19.23
N ILE A 369 9.29 0.37 -17.91
CA ILE A 369 9.16 -0.91 -17.21
C ILE A 369 7.71 -1.36 -17.15
N PHE A 370 6.76 -0.44 -16.96
CA PHE A 370 5.33 -0.76 -17.04
C PHE A 370 4.99 -1.41 -18.39
N TRP A 371 5.42 -0.79 -19.51
CA TRP A 371 5.16 -1.35 -20.83
C TRP A 371 5.93 -2.64 -21.10
N ALA A 372 7.15 -2.81 -20.55
CA ALA A 372 7.89 -4.07 -20.64
C ALA A 372 7.13 -5.22 -19.96
N LEU A 373 6.52 -4.98 -18.79
CA LEU A 373 5.65 -5.95 -18.11
C LEU A 373 4.44 -6.32 -18.94
N ILE A 374 3.78 -5.32 -19.55
CA ILE A 374 2.64 -5.56 -20.44
C ILE A 374 3.04 -6.40 -21.65
N ASP A 375 4.14 -6.06 -22.32
CA ASP A 375 4.60 -6.74 -23.54
C ASP A 375 5.05 -8.17 -23.27
N ALA A 376 5.60 -8.42 -22.09
CA ALA A 376 5.95 -9.76 -21.63
C ALA A 376 4.73 -10.62 -21.21
N GLY A 377 3.51 -10.08 -21.26
CA GLY A 377 2.30 -10.76 -20.79
C GLY A 377 2.25 -10.94 -19.27
N LYS A 378 2.98 -10.10 -18.52
CA LYS A 378 3.12 -10.15 -17.06
C LYS A 378 2.67 -8.81 -16.41
N PRO A 379 1.42 -8.37 -16.62
CA PRO A 379 0.93 -7.15 -15.96
C PRO A 379 1.04 -7.29 -14.44
N PRO A 380 1.46 -6.24 -13.71
CA PRO A 380 1.58 -6.32 -12.26
C PRO A 380 0.19 -6.45 -11.62
N ARG A 381 0.04 -7.31 -10.60
CA ARG A 381 -1.22 -7.38 -9.84
C ARG A 381 -1.42 -6.18 -8.93
N SER A 382 -0.33 -5.74 -8.30
CA SER A 382 -0.27 -4.61 -7.37
C SER A 382 0.86 -3.65 -7.74
N ILE A 383 0.62 -2.36 -7.54
CA ILE A 383 1.56 -1.26 -7.74
C ILE A 383 1.71 -0.52 -6.42
N ALA A 384 2.90 -0.58 -5.81
CA ALA A 384 3.23 0.21 -4.63
C ALA A 384 3.96 1.49 -5.06
N ILE A 385 3.46 2.64 -4.61
CA ILE A 385 4.11 3.94 -4.81
C ILE A 385 4.60 4.44 -3.46
N VAL A 386 5.91 4.42 -3.21
CA VAL A 386 6.53 5.01 -2.02
C VAL A 386 7.20 6.31 -2.43
N SER A 387 6.71 7.46 -1.98
CA SER A 387 7.03 8.72 -2.64
C SER A 387 7.19 9.90 -1.69
N GLU A 388 8.29 10.61 -1.83
CA GLU A 388 8.49 11.96 -1.28
C GLU A 388 7.90 13.05 -2.19
N GLU A 389 7.44 12.69 -3.39
CA GLU A 389 6.53 13.50 -4.20
C GLU A 389 5.09 13.21 -3.73
N PRO A 390 4.40 14.16 -3.08
CA PRO A 390 3.15 13.87 -2.41
C PRO A 390 1.91 14.10 -3.29
N PHE A 391 1.99 14.93 -4.33
CA PHE A 391 0.80 15.51 -4.96
C PHE A 391 0.24 14.65 -6.09
N ILE A 392 1.04 13.84 -6.81
CA ILE A 392 0.56 13.16 -8.01
C ILE A 392 -0.40 12.02 -7.67
N PRO A 393 -1.64 12.03 -8.20
CA PRO A 393 -2.60 10.94 -8.03
C PRO A 393 -2.31 9.81 -9.04
N TRP A 394 -1.37 8.93 -8.70
CA TRP A 394 -0.90 7.83 -9.55
C TRP A 394 -2.05 6.93 -10.03
N GLU A 395 -3.07 6.71 -9.21
CA GLU A 395 -4.25 5.90 -9.52
C GLU A 395 -5.07 6.43 -10.71
N LEU A 396 -4.96 7.72 -11.03
CA LEU A 396 -5.67 8.35 -12.14
C LEU A 396 -4.87 8.31 -13.45
N MET A 397 -3.59 7.93 -13.42
CA MET A 397 -2.76 7.85 -14.62
C MET A 397 -3.34 6.85 -15.61
N LEU A 398 -3.39 7.24 -16.88
CA LEU A 398 -3.88 6.40 -17.99
C LEU A 398 -2.70 6.06 -18.93
N PRO A 399 -2.12 4.85 -18.79
CA PRO A 399 -1.01 4.42 -19.63
C PRO A 399 -1.37 4.42 -21.11
N HIS A 400 -0.53 5.08 -21.90
CA HIS A 400 -0.66 5.10 -23.35
C HIS A 400 0.72 5.22 -24.02
N ARG A 401 0.85 4.67 -25.23
CA ARG A 401 2.05 4.83 -26.06
C ARG A 401 1.71 4.70 -27.54
N GLN A 402 2.59 5.23 -28.39
CA GLN A 402 2.56 4.95 -29.82
C GLN A 402 3.51 3.79 -30.12
N LEU A 403 3.01 2.70 -30.69
CA LEU A 403 3.82 1.55 -31.13
C LEU A 403 3.36 1.09 -32.52
N GLY A 404 4.29 1.02 -33.48
CA GLY A 404 3.97 0.61 -34.85
C GLY A 404 2.93 1.50 -35.54
N GLY A 405 2.89 2.79 -35.21
CA GLY A 405 1.88 3.74 -35.73
C GLY A 405 0.51 3.64 -35.07
N MET A 406 0.28 2.70 -34.14
CA MET A 406 -0.97 2.55 -33.40
C MET A 406 -0.87 3.11 -31.99
N LEU A 407 -1.95 3.76 -31.53
CA LEU A 407 -2.07 4.24 -30.16
C LEU A 407 -2.57 3.11 -29.26
N GLN A 408 -1.69 2.57 -28.43
CA GLN A 408 -2.03 1.61 -27.39
C GLN A 408 -2.43 2.36 -26.13
N LYS A 409 -3.46 1.85 -25.43
CA LYS A 409 -4.06 2.46 -24.25
C LYS A 409 -4.40 1.36 -23.24
N ARG A 410 -4.31 1.69 -21.96
CA ARG A 410 -4.83 0.90 -20.83
C ARG A 410 -5.89 1.68 -20.07
N GLU A 411 -6.54 1.00 -19.14
CA GLU A 411 -7.42 1.68 -18.20
C GLU A 411 -6.57 2.48 -17.19
N PRO A 412 -7.16 3.42 -16.43
CA PRO A 412 -6.44 4.10 -15.36
C PRO A 412 -5.81 3.09 -14.39
N LEU A 413 -4.61 3.39 -13.87
CA LEU A 413 -3.85 2.45 -13.05
C LEU A 413 -4.67 1.93 -11.86
N GLY A 414 -5.40 2.81 -11.17
CA GLY A 414 -6.25 2.44 -10.04
C GLY A 414 -7.62 1.89 -10.40
N VAL A 415 -7.91 1.67 -11.68
CA VAL A 415 -9.07 0.89 -12.17
C VAL A 415 -8.62 -0.51 -12.58
N GLU A 416 -7.41 -0.63 -13.09
CA GLU A 416 -6.87 -1.89 -13.60
C GLU A 416 -6.10 -2.70 -12.55
N PHE A 417 -5.36 -2.04 -11.66
CA PHE A 417 -4.45 -2.66 -10.71
C PHE A 417 -4.80 -2.26 -9.27
N ARG A 418 -4.35 -3.07 -8.30
CA ARG A 418 -4.33 -2.64 -6.90
C ARG A 418 -3.23 -1.60 -6.74
N ILE A 419 -3.57 -0.38 -6.38
CA ILE A 419 -2.59 0.69 -6.18
C ILE A 419 -2.71 1.27 -4.79
N GLY A 420 -1.56 1.44 -4.15
CA GLY A 420 -1.43 2.08 -2.84
C GLY A 420 -0.29 3.08 -2.89
N ARG A 421 -0.50 4.26 -2.31
CA ARG A 421 0.51 5.32 -2.21
C ARG A 421 0.99 5.45 -0.76
N TRP A 422 2.26 5.73 -0.54
CA TRP A 422 2.78 5.97 0.79
C TRP A 422 3.71 7.17 0.76
N ILE A 423 3.33 8.23 1.48
CA ILE A 423 4.12 9.46 1.56
C ILE A 423 5.09 9.29 2.72
N SER A 424 6.33 8.96 2.41
CA SER A 424 7.35 8.75 3.44
C SER A 424 8.73 8.87 2.83
N GLU A 425 9.73 8.93 3.71
CA GLU A 425 11.15 8.92 3.38
C GLU A 425 11.65 7.52 2.98
N ALA A 426 11.14 7.00 1.86
CA ALA A 426 11.48 5.68 1.33
C ALA A 426 11.17 4.49 2.29
N LEU A 427 10.06 4.57 3.03
CA LEU A 427 9.56 3.51 3.91
C LEU A 427 8.27 2.91 3.33
N ALA A 428 8.16 1.60 3.18
CA ALA A 428 6.97 0.98 2.57
C ALA A 428 5.91 0.61 3.61
N ALA A 429 4.67 1.13 3.47
CA ALA A 429 3.53 0.91 4.38
C ALA A 429 3.28 -0.56 4.81
N ARG A 430 2.51 -0.76 5.88
CA ARG A 430 2.18 -2.11 6.39
C ARG A 430 1.20 -2.85 5.48
N GLN A 431 1.40 -4.17 5.35
CA GLN A 431 0.44 -5.07 4.70
C GLN A 431 -0.55 -5.68 5.70
N ALA A 432 -0.03 -6.12 6.85
CA ALA A 432 -0.83 -6.64 7.93
C ALA A 432 -1.35 -5.50 8.82
N VAL A 433 -2.66 -5.25 8.80
CA VAL A 433 -3.28 -4.24 9.68
C VAL A 433 -4.35 -4.90 10.56
N PRO A 434 -4.12 -5.01 11.89
CA PRO A 434 -5.14 -5.52 12.80
C PRO A 434 -6.24 -4.47 13.01
N ILE A 435 -7.50 -4.90 13.16
CA ILE A 435 -8.59 -4.05 13.62
C ILE A 435 -9.27 -4.73 14.81
N THR A 436 -9.03 -4.19 16.01
CA THR A 436 -9.53 -4.72 17.29
C THR A 436 -10.49 -3.77 18.01
N GLY A 437 -10.58 -2.51 17.56
CA GLY A 437 -11.47 -1.49 18.12
C GLY A 437 -11.49 -0.24 17.25
N SER A 438 -12.55 0.56 17.36
CA SER A 438 -12.71 1.80 16.59
C SER A 438 -13.06 3.03 17.43
N TYR A 439 -12.56 4.20 16.99
CA TYR A 439 -13.13 5.50 17.34
C TYR A 439 -13.84 6.10 16.14
N VAL A 440 -15.00 6.70 16.38
CA VAL A 440 -15.77 7.37 15.34
C VAL A 440 -16.04 8.82 15.72
N ILE A 441 -15.63 9.73 14.85
CA ILE A 441 -15.85 11.17 14.94
C ILE A 441 -16.85 11.54 13.84
N ALA A 442 -18.12 11.67 14.21
CA ALA A 442 -19.21 12.03 13.32
C ALA A 442 -20.03 13.17 13.94
N PRO A 443 -19.64 14.43 13.69
CA PRO A 443 -20.33 15.59 14.27
C PRO A 443 -21.78 15.73 13.79
N ILE A 444 -22.61 16.36 14.62
CA ILE A 444 -24.03 16.61 14.38
C ILE A 444 -24.24 18.06 13.96
N TYR A 445 -24.38 18.28 12.66
CA TYR A 445 -24.68 19.59 12.09
C TYR A 445 -26.19 19.83 11.97
N GLN A 446 -26.58 21.11 11.97
CA GLN A 446 -27.97 21.54 11.81
C GLN A 446 -28.17 22.32 10.50
N GLY A 447 -29.41 22.30 10.00
CA GLY A 447 -29.80 23.10 8.83
C GLY A 447 -29.09 22.68 7.54
N PRO A 448 -28.68 23.64 6.67
CA PRO A 448 -28.06 23.34 5.37
C PRO A 448 -26.73 22.58 5.43
N ARG A 449 -26.09 22.50 6.60
CA ARG A 449 -24.85 21.73 6.83
C ARG A 449 -25.11 20.30 7.31
N ALA A 450 -26.35 19.87 7.47
CA ALA A 450 -26.64 18.50 7.89
C ALA A 450 -25.98 17.47 6.97
N LEU A 451 -25.26 16.52 7.55
CA LEU A 451 -24.72 15.33 6.89
C LEU A 451 -25.51 14.11 7.39
N PRO A 452 -26.68 13.82 6.79
CA PRO A 452 -27.57 12.78 7.29
C PRO A 452 -26.92 11.40 7.36
N PHE A 453 -26.01 11.08 6.42
CA PHE A 453 -25.38 9.76 6.37
C PHE A 453 -24.20 9.60 7.33
N ALA A 454 -23.65 10.67 7.90
CA ALA A 454 -22.53 10.58 8.84
C ALA A 454 -22.88 9.77 10.10
N GLN A 455 -24.12 9.88 10.59
CA GLN A 455 -24.60 9.10 11.73
C GLN A 455 -24.90 7.63 11.36
N ASP A 456 -25.22 7.35 10.10
CA ASP A 456 -25.38 5.98 9.59
C ASP A 456 -24.02 5.28 9.49
N GLU A 457 -23.00 5.99 8.98
CA GLU A 457 -21.61 5.51 9.00
C GLU A 457 -21.12 5.24 10.43
N SER A 458 -21.42 6.15 11.36
CA SER A 458 -21.07 5.99 12.78
C SER A 458 -21.63 4.71 13.39
N ARG A 459 -22.93 4.46 13.19
CA ARG A 459 -23.57 3.23 13.67
C ARG A 459 -22.94 1.98 13.06
N LEU A 460 -22.74 1.96 11.73
CA LEU A 460 -22.12 0.84 11.03
C LEU A 460 -20.75 0.49 11.61
N VAL A 461 -19.88 1.49 11.79
CA VAL A 461 -18.49 1.27 12.24
C VAL A 461 -18.43 0.84 13.71
N VAL A 462 -19.25 1.45 14.57
CA VAL A 462 -19.32 1.10 15.99
C VAL A 462 -19.83 -0.33 16.18
N GLU A 463 -20.90 -0.71 15.47
CA GLU A 463 -21.48 -2.05 15.54
C GLU A 463 -20.52 -3.12 15.02
N LYS A 464 -19.81 -2.83 13.92
CA LYS A 464 -18.97 -3.83 13.25
C LYS A 464 -17.61 -4.05 13.90
N PHE A 465 -17.02 -3.02 14.52
CA PHE A 465 -15.63 -3.05 15.00
C PHE A 465 -15.46 -2.74 16.49
N ALA A 466 -16.48 -3.03 17.32
CA ALA A 466 -16.43 -2.89 18.78
C ALA A 466 -15.83 -1.54 19.23
N GLY A 467 -16.46 -0.44 18.79
CA GLY A 467 -15.92 0.90 18.96
C GLY A 467 -16.74 1.84 19.83
N SER A 468 -16.32 3.10 19.84
CA SER A 468 -17.02 4.19 20.52
C SER A 468 -17.17 5.39 19.60
N ALA A 469 -18.41 5.87 19.44
CA ALA A 469 -18.66 7.19 18.88
C ALA A 469 -18.27 8.25 19.92
N ILE A 470 -17.48 9.25 19.51
CA ILE A 470 -17.10 10.37 20.37
C ILE A 470 -18.24 11.38 20.34
N ILE A 471 -18.95 11.52 21.47
CA ILE A 471 -20.14 12.37 21.60
C ILE A 471 -20.03 13.20 22.89
N PRO A 472 -20.08 14.55 22.80
CA PRO A 472 -20.06 15.35 21.57
C PRO A 472 -18.74 15.16 20.79
N ALA A 473 -18.80 15.34 19.48
CA ALA A 473 -17.65 15.25 18.59
C ALA A 473 -16.88 16.58 18.55
N ASP A 474 -16.46 17.06 19.72
CA ASP A 474 -15.70 18.30 19.89
C ASP A 474 -14.21 18.04 20.21
N PHE A 475 -13.41 19.11 20.26
CA PHE A 475 -11.97 18.99 20.46
C PHE A 475 -11.61 18.34 21.81
N ASP A 476 -12.29 18.71 22.89
CA ASP A 476 -11.97 18.25 24.23
C ASP A 476 -12.28 16.75 24.40
N HIS A 477 -13.38 16.28 23.82
CA HIS A 477 -13.76 14.87 23.86
C HIS A 477 -12.89 14.02 22.93
N ILE A 478 -12.49 14.54 21.76
CA ILE A 478 -11.53 13.89 20.88
C ILE A 478 -10.18 13.74 21.59
N LYS A 479 -9.69 14.81 22.24
CA LYS A 479 -8.47 14.78 23.05
C LYS A 479 -8.58 13.75 24.17
N ALA A 480 -9.64 13.79 24.96
CA ALA A 480 -9.86 12.86 26.07
C ALA A 480 -9.92 11.39 25.61
N ALA A 481 -10.53 11.12 24.45
CA ALA A 481 -10.58 9.77 23.88
C ALA A 481 -9.18 9.25 23.51
N PHE A 482 -8.34 10.08 22.90
CA PHE A 482 -6.96 9.70 22.60
C PHE A 482 -6.08 9.60 23.87
N GLU A 483 -6.35 10.39 24.90
CA GLU A 483 -5.70 10.24 26.22
C GLU A 483 -6.08 8.93 26.91
N ALA A 484 -7.31 8.45 26.72
CA ALA A 484 -7.76 7.18 27.26
C ALA A 484 -7.14 5.95 26.56
N GLY A 485 -6.61 6.12 25.34
CA GLY A 485 -5.88 5.10 24.61
C GLY A 485 -6.22 5.05 23.11
N GLY A 486 -5.29 4.49 22.33
CA GLY A 486 -5.45 4.36 20.88
C GLY A 486 -6.42 3.25 20.45
N ARG A 487 -6.97 3.41 19.25
CA ARG A 487 -7.77 2.39 18.54
C ARG A 487 -7.14 2.10 17.20
N THR A 488 -7.28 0.87 16.74
CA THR A 488 -6.74 0.39 15.45
C THR A 488 -7.54 0.86 14.24
N LEU A 489 -8.72 1.45 14.46
CA LEU A 489 -9.53 2.10 13.44
C LEU A 489 -9.97 3.48 13.95
N VAL A 490 -9.76 4.52 13.16
CA VAL A 490 -10.31 5.86 13.42
C VAL A 490 -11.10 6.28 12.19
N HIS A 491 -12.40 6.51 12.36
CA HIS A 491 -13.29 6.92 11.28
C HIS A 491 -13.79 8.34 11.52
N PHE A 492 -13.68 9.18 10.51
CA PHE A 492 -14.22 10.53 10.50
C PHE A 492 -15.30 10.62 9.42
N ALA A 493 -16.46 11.17 9.76
CA ALA A 493 -17.53 11.51 8.82
C ALA A 493 -17.98 12.95 9.11
N CYS A 494 -17.41 13.91 8.39
CA CYS A 494 -17.51 15.33 8.72
C CYS A 494 -17.32 16.24 7.49
N HIS A 495 -17.64 17.52 7.63
CA HIS A 495 -17.27 18.51 6.61
C HIS A 495 -15.77 18.76 6.65
N GLY A 496 -15.14 18.82 5.47
CA GLY A 496 -13.78 19.28 5.28
C GLY A 496 -13.74 20.60 4.51
N VAL A 497 -12.73 21.41 4.75
CA VAL A 497 -12.46 22.62 3.97
C VAL A 497 -10.96 22.77 3.74
N ASP A 498 -10.62 23.10 2.50
CA ASP A 498 -9.29 23.52 2.13
C ASP A 498 -9.10 25.04 2.33
N ASP A 499 -8.87 25.51 3.56
CA ASP A 499 -8.60 26.93 3.81
C ASP A 499 -7.22 27.34 3.25
N PRO A 500 -7.00 28.60 2.85
CA PRO A 500 -5.71 29.06 2.30
C PRO A 500 -4.50 28.89 3.23
N ILE A 501 -4.75 28.74 4.54
CA ILE A 501 -3.72 28.66 5.59
C ILE A 501 -3.47 27.20 6.02
N ASP A 502 -4.51 26.38 6.13
CA ASP A 502 -4.42 24.98 6.55
C ASP A 502 -5.70 24.20 6.14
N GLN A 503 -5.62 22.88 6.06
CA GLN A 503 -6.83 22.06 5.97
C GLN A 503 -7.54 21.99 7.32
N ALA A 504 -8.87 21.97 7.31
CA ALA A 504 -9.66 21.80 8.52
C ALA A 504 -10.84 20.87 8.31
N ILE A 505 -11.23 20.20 9.38
CA ILE A 505 -12.52 19.52 9.51
C ILE A 505 -13.41 20.28 10.50
N TYR A 506 -14.71 20.25 10.27
CA TYR A 506 -15.68 20.84 11.19
C TYR A 506 -16.11 19.83 12.24
N LEU A 507 -16.17 20.26 13.49
CA LEU A 507 -16.59 19.51 14.67
C LEU A 507 -18.00 19.94 15.10
N ASP A 508 -18.49 19.39 16.21
CA ASP A 508 -19.74 19.84 16.83
C ASP A 508 -19.70 21.35 17.11
N GLY A 509 -20.85 22.01 16.92
CA GLY A 509 -20.94 23.47 17.03
C GLY A 509 -20.23 24.26 15.92
N ASP A 510 -19.88 23.59 14.80
CA ASP A 510 -19.16 24.17 13.67
C ASP A 510 -17.76 24.71 14.03
N ALA A 511 -17.17 24.20 15.12
CA ALA A 511 -15.79 24.47 15.46
C ALA A 511 -14.85 23.85 14.42
N LYS A 512 -13.69 24.46 14.16
CA LYS A 512 -12.70 23.92 13.22
C LYS A 512 -11.59 23.20 13.99
N LEU A 513 -11.28 21.98 13.57
CA LEU A 513 -10.04 21.30 13.89
C LEU A 513 -9.15 21.34 12.65
N SER A 514 -8.04 22.09 12.70
CA SER A 514 -7.09 22.13 11.59
C SER A 514 -6.10 20.97 11.67
N ALA A 515 -5.49 20.59 10.54
CA ALA A 515 -4.45 19.56 10.52
C ALA A 515 -3.28 19.94 11.46
N LYS A 516 -2.86 21.21 11.46
CA LYS A 516 -1.84 21.74 12.37
C LYS A 516 -2.25 21.67 13.85
N THR A 517 -3.53 21.91 14.17
CA THR A 517 -4.03 21.74 15.54
C THR A 517 -4.02 20.27 15.96
N PHE A 518 -4.38 19.37 15.05
CA PHE A 518 -4.28 17.92 15.28
C PHE A 518 -2.81 17.48 15.43
N ASP A 519 -1.88 18.07 14.66
CA ASP A 519 -0.44 17.83 14.80
C ASP A 519 0.08 18.16 16.20
N GLY A 520 -0.44 19.22 16.82
CA GLY A 520 -0.09 19.60 18.19
C GLY A 520 -0.77 18.78 19.30
N LEU A 521 -1.53 17.74 18.96
CA LEU A 521 -2.22 16.90 19.95
C LEU A 521 -1.32 15.72 20.39
N ASP A 522 -0.56 15.91 21.48
CA ASP A 522 0.34 14.89 22.06
C ASP A 522 -0.36 13.56 22.38
N ALA A 523 -1.65 13.64 22.77
CA ALA A 523 -2.47 12.47 23.02
C ALA A 523 -2.65 11.60 21.77
N ALA A 524 -2.80 12.23 20.60
CA ALA A 524 -2.89 11.52 19.33
C ALA A 524 -1.56 10.88 18.95
N ASP A 525 -0.41 11.49 19.25
CA ASP A 525 0.91 10.88 19.02
C ASP A 525 1.03 9.55 19.76
N THR A 526 0.74 9.56 21.06
CA THR A 526 0.83 8.35 21.88
C THR A 526 -0.18 7.28 21.43
N ALA A 527 -1.40 7.70 21.09
CA ALA A 527 -2.46 6.81 20.63
C ALA A 527 -2.15 6.16 19.28
N PHE A 528 -1.65 6.92 18.30
CA PHE A 528 -1.33 6.41 16.97
C PHE A 528 -0.06 5.57 16.98
N GLN A 529 0.98 5.96 17.72
CA GLN A 529 2.21 5.17 17.85
C GLN A 529 1.98 3.83 18.55
N SER A 530 0.96 3.73 19.42
CA SER A 530 0.62 2.46 20.08
C SER A 530 -0.31 1.58 19.26
N ALA A 531 -1.32 2.16 18.60
CA ALA A 531 -2.37 1.39 17.93
C ALA A 531 -2.20 1.24 16.41
N HIS A 532 -1.39 2.10 15.78
CA HIS A 532 -1.13 2.12 14.35
C HIS A 532 -2.39 2.03 13.47
N PRO A 533 -3.33 2.99 13.58
CA PRO A 533 -4.66 2.85 13.03
C PRO A 533 -4.71 2.77 11.50
N LEU A 534 -5.74 2.09 10.98
CA LEU A 534 -6.37 2.52 9.74
C LEU A 534 -7.19 3.79 10.03
N VAL A 535 -6.96 4.85 9.26
CA VAL A 535 -7.78 6.06 9.30
C VAL A 535 -8.66 6.13 8.05
N PHE A 536 -9.96 6.25 8.25
CA PHE A 536 -10.91 6.50 7.16
C PHE A 536 -11.52 7.88 7.33
N LEU A 537 -11.11 8.81 6.48
CA LEU A 537 -11.45 10.23 6.55
C LEU A 537 -12.47 10.60 5.46
N ASN A 538 -13.76 10.47 5.78
CA ASN A 538 -14.84 11.04 4.99
C ASN A 538 -14.98 12.52 5.32
N ALA A 539 -14.11 13.33 4.69
CA ALA A 539 -14.16 14.78 4.76
C ALA A 539 -13.65 15.38 3.43
N CYS A 540 -14.44 16.28 2.84
CA CYS A 540 -14.10 16.93 1.56
C CYS A 540 -12.68 17.52 1.58
N GLU A 541 -11.93 17.28 0.50
CA GLU A 541 -10.58 17.84 0.27
C GLU A 541 -9.50 17.44 1.30
N ALA A 542 -9.83 16.66 2.33
CA ALA A 542 -8.95 16.35 3.44
C ALA A 542 -7.87 15.30 3.10
N GLY A 543 -8.01 14.62 1.95
CA GLY A 543 -6.98 13.77 1.38
C GLY A 543 -5.92 14.50 0.58
N ARG A 544 -6.11 15.80 0.25
CA ARG A 544 -5.05 16.59 -0.39
C ARG A 544 -3.90 16.79 0.60
N LEU A 545 -2.70 16.91 0.06
CA LEU A 545 -1.53 17.26 0.83
C LEU A 545 -1.20 18.74 0.61
N LYS A 546 -0.46 19.34 1.54
CA LYS A 546 -0.08 20.76 1.51
C LYS A 546 1.43 20.91 1.65
N PRO A 547 2.07 21.90 1.01
CA PRO A 547 3.41 22.29 1.39
C PRO A 547 3.42 22.79 2.83
N ALA A 548 4.36 22.29 3.62
CA ALA A 548 4.64 22.78 4.96
C ALA A 548 6.00 23.50 4.98
N LEU A 549 6.32 24.17 6.10
CA LEU A 549 7.65 24.80 6.29
C LEU A 549 8.79 23.76 6.15
N SER A 550 8.51 22.50 6.47
CA SER A 550 9.40 21.36 6.26
C SER A 550 8.59 20.14 5.82
N GLY A 551 8.74 19.71 4.57
CA GLY A 551 8.04 18.54 4.01
C GLY A 551 6.59 18.82 3.60
N VAL A 552 5.69 17.93 4.02
CA VAL A 552 4.31 17.83 3.53
C VAL A 552 3.35 17.87 4.72
N GLY A 553 2.36 18.76 4.69
CA GLY A 553 1.28 18.85 5.68
C GLY A 553 -0.07 18.38 5.15
N GLY A 554 -1.10 18.56 5.98
CA GLY A 554 -2.46 18.09 5.72
C GLY A 554 -2.79 16.82 6.52
N PHE A 555 -4.07 16.46 6.60
CA PHE A 555 -4.52 15.38 7.50
C PHE A 555 -3.89 14.02 7.16
N ALA A 556 -3.80 13.66 5.88
CA ALA A 556 -3.19 12.40 5.48
C ALA A 556 -1.70 12.31 5.90
N ALA A 557 -0.94 13.40 5.72
CA ALA A 557 0.47 13.45 6.14
C ALA A 557 0.57 13.37 7.68
N SER A 558 -0.22 14.18 8.38
CA SER A 558 -0.31 14.19 9.85
C SER A 558 -0.58 12.80 10.43
N PHE A 559 -1.60 12.10 9.93
CA PHE A 559 -1.93 10.76 10.40
C PHE A 559 -0.81 9.75 10.16
N ILE A 560 -0.17 9.80 8.99
CA ILE A 560 0.96 8.92 8.64
C ILE A 560 2.16 9.21 9.57
N GLU A 561 2.53 10.47 9.75
CA GLU A 561 3.64 10.88 10.63
C GLU A 561 3.42 10.48 12.09
N LYS A 562 2.17 10.52 12.57
CA LYS A 562 1.81 10.06 13.92
C LYS A 562 1.80 8.53 14.07
N GLY A 563 1.82 7.78 12.97
CA GLY A 563 1.99 6.32 12.97
C GLY A 563 0.80 5.52 12.45
N ALA A 564 -0.15 6.13 11.71
CA ALA A 564 -1.20 5.37 11.02
C ALA A 564 -0.61 4.29 10.08
N SER A 565 -1.28 3.15 9.98
CA SER A 565 -0.91 2.07 9.04
C SER A 565 -1.44 2.31 7.64
N ALA A 566 -2.58 3.02 7.53
CA ALA A 566 -3.22 3.37 6.28
C ALA A 566 -4.14 4.58 6.47
N VAL A 567 -4.36 5.36 5.41
CA VAL A 567 -5.31 6.47 5.36
C VAL A 567 -6.13 6.39 4.07
N ILE A 568 -7.45 6.46 4.18
CA ILE A 568 -8.35 6.62 3.03
C ILE A 568 -9.01 7.99 3.14
N ALA A 569 -8.87 8.82 2.11
CA ALA A 569 -9.40 10.19 2.13
C ALA A 569 -9.65 10.72 0.70
N PRO A 570 -10.67 11.57 0.49
CA PRO A 570 -10.93 12.16 -0.82
C PRO A 570 -10.03 13.39 -1.08
N LEU A 571 -9.52 13.49 -2.32
CA LEU A 571 -8.69 14.59 -2.81
C LEU A 571 -9.50 15.85 -3.18
N TRP A 572 -10.82 15.79 -3.26
CA TRP A 572 -11.65 16.96 -3.54
C TRP A 572 -13.03 16.80 -2.91
N SER A 573 -13.95 17.73 -3.19
CA SER A 573 -15.31 17.70 -2.67
C SER A 573 -16.06 16.46 -3.16
N VAL A 574 -16.81 15.82 -2.27
CA VAL A 574 -17.54 14.59 -2.56
C VAL A 574 -19.02 14.71 -2.18
N LYS A 575 -19.88 13.94 -2.85
CA LYS A 575 -21.31 13.85 -2.50
C LYS A 575 -21.49 12.98 -1.26
N ASP A 576 -22.17 13.48 -0.23
CA ASP A 576 -22.44 12.77 1.04
C ASP A 576 -23.00 11.35 0.81
N THR A 577 -23.98 11.21 -0.09
CA THR A 577 -24.58 9.91 -0.44
C THR A 577 -23.56 8.90 -0.99
N LEU A 578 -22.60 9.36 -1.80
CA LEU A 578 -21.59 8.50 -2.41
C LEU A 578 -20.42 8.25 -1.46
N ALA A 579 -20.07 9.22 -0.61
CA ALA A 579 -19.11 9.03 0.47
C ALA A 579 -19.57 7.95 1.44
N HIS A 580 -20.86 7.94 1.78
CA HIS A 580 -21.51 6.89 2.56
C HIS A 580 -21.51 5.53 1.86
N GLU A 581 -21.81 5.49 0.56
CA GLU A 581 -21.74 4.26 -0.24
C GLU A 581 -20.32 3.66 -0.22
N ILE A 582 -19.31 4.50 -0.40
CA ILE A 582 -17.89 4.09 -0.39
C ILE A 582 -17.49 3.58 0.99
N ALA A 583 -17.83 4.29 2.07
CA ALA A 583 -17.55 3.85 3.44
C ALA A 583 -18.23 2.50 3.75
N THR A 584 -19.52 2.38 3.43
CA THR A 584 -20.29 1.17 3.69
C THR A 584 -19.73 -0.03 2.92
N GLY A 585 -19.56 0.09 1.60
CA GLY A 585 -19.00 -0.99 0.80
C GLY A 585 -17.54 -1.30 1.15
N PHE A 586 -16.78 -0.31 1.61
CA PHE A 586 -15.44 -0.54 2.16
C PHE A 586 -15.49 -1.43 3.40
N TYR A 587 -16.24 -1.04 4.43
CA TYR A 587 -16.33 -1.81 5.65
C TYR A 587 -16.99 -3.17 5.46
N GLU A 588 -17.90 -3.34 4.51
CA GLU A 588 -18.47 -4.63 4.10
C GLU A 588 -17.41 -5.60 3.56
N ASN A 589 -16.43 -5.10 2.80
CA ASN A 589 -15.45 -5.92 2.09
C ASN A 589 -14.05 -5.97 2.75
N ILE A 590 -13.79 -5.15 3.78
CA ILE A 590 -12.48 -4.98 4.43
C ILE A 590 -11.84 -6.29 4.96
N ALA A 591 -12.67 -7.29 5.29
CA ALA A 591 -12.24 -8.60 5.81
C ALA A 591 -12.05 -9.67 4.71
N ILE A 592 -12.39 -9.35 3.45
CA ILE A 592 -12.46 -10.32 2.35
C ILE A 592 -11.44 -9.98 1.27
N LYS A 593 -11.12 -8.70 1.09
CA LYS A 593 -10.27 -8.19 0.01
C LYS A 593 -9.17 -7.29 0.58
N PRO A 594 -7.99 -7.25 -0.06
CA PRO A 594 -7.04 -6.17 0.15
C PRO A 594 -7.70 -4.83 -0.12
N TRP A 595 -7.36 -3.81 0.65
CA TRP A 595 -8.11 -2.56 0.69
C TRP A 595 -8.02 -1.80 -0.63
N ALA A 596 -6.87 -1.85 -1.31
CA ALA A 596 -6.71 -1.29 -2.65
C ALA A 596 -7.61 -1.96 -3.72
N GLU A 597 -7.97 -3.24 -3.55
CA GLU A 597 -8.93 -3.92 -4.44
C GLU A 597 -10.31 -3.28 -4.36
N ILE A 598 -10.76 -2.99 -3.13
CA ILE A 598 -12.06 -2.36 -2.88
C ILE A 598 -12.07 -0.96 -3.51
N MET A 599 -10.99 -0.19 -3.31
CA MET A 599 -10.86 1.14 -3.90
C MET A 599 -10.81 1.09 -5.43
N ARG A 600 -10.21 0.04 -6.01
CA ARG A 600 -10.21 -0.18 -7.47
C ARG A 600 -11.63 -0.35 -8.02
N GLU A 601 -12.45 -1.15 -7.34
CA GLU A 601 -13.85 -1.39 -7.73
C GLU A 601 -14.70 -0.12 -7.68
N PHE A 602 -14.54 0.71 -6.64
CA PHE A 602 -15.22 2.00 -6.59
C PHE A 602 -14.72 2.94 -7.68
N ARG A 603 -13.40 3.04 -7.88
CA ARG A 603 -12.82 3.92 -8.91
C ARG A 603 -13.27 3.55 -10.31
N ALA A 604 -13.50 2.26 -10.60
CA ALA A 604 -14.04 1.81 -11.88
C ALA A 604 -15.40 2.46 -12.20
N LYS A 605 -16.25 2.72 -11.19
CA LYS A 605 -17.54 3.41 -11.37
C LYS A 605 -17.39 4.82 -11.93
N ALA A 606 -16.29 5.52 -11.64
CA ALA A 606 -16.01 6.86 -12.19
C ALA A 606 -15.86 6.86 -13.72
N TYR A 607 -15.50 5.72 -14.30
CA TYR A 607 -15.24 5.56 -15.73
C TYR A 607 -16.35 4.78 -16.47
N ASP A 608 -17.39 4.35 -15.75
CA ASP A 608 -18.56 3.68 -16.31
C ASP A 608 -19.66 4.71 -16.63
N PRO A 609 -20.12 4.84 -17.89
CA PRO A 609 -21.19 5.77 -18.28
C PRO A 609 -22.49 5.64 -17.48
N SER A 610 -22.79 4.46 -16.91
CA SER A 610 -23.97 4.23 -16.08
C SER A 610 -23.84 4.87 -14.69
N PHE A 611 -22.64 4.88 -14.12
CA PHE A 611 -22.40 5.25 -12.71
C PHE A 611 -21.54 6.49 -12.52
N ALA A 612 -20.90 7.01 -13.57
CA ALA A 612 -19.85 8.01 -13.48
C ALA A 612 -20.23 9.21 -12.62
N GLU A 613 -19.43 9.41 -11.58
CA GLU A 613 -19.43 10.51 -10.62
C GLU A 613 -17.97 10.73 -10.21
N ASP A 614 -17.57 11.98 -10.07
CA ASP A 614 -16.19 12.38 -9.76
C ASP A 614 -15.78 11.89 -8.36
N THR A 615 -16.75 11.80 -7.44
CA THR A 615 -16.57 11.27 -6.08
C THR A 615 -15.89 9.90 -6.08
N TYR A 616 -16.20 9.01 -7.02
CA TYR A 616 -15.55 7.69 -7.11
C TYR A 616 -14.06 7.76 -7.48
N ALA A 617 -13.64 8.80 -8.20
CA ALA A 617 -12.24 9.04 -8.54
C ALA A 617 -11.51 9.86 -7.45
N ALA A 618 -12.23 10.49 -6.53
CA ALA A 618 -11.67 11.38 -5.51
C ALA A 618 -10.84 10.66 -4.46
N TYR A 619 -11.19 9.41 -4.11
CA TYR A 619 -10.58 8.72 -2.97
C TYR A 619 -9.18 8.18 -3.30
N CYS A 620 -8.21 8.68 -2.52
CA CYS A 620 -6.88 8.10 -2.41
C CYS A 620 -6.86 6.99 -1.36
N PHE A 621 -6.04 5.98 -1.64
CA PHE A 621 -5.62 5.00 -0.65
C PHE A 621 -4.14 5.19 -0.34
N TYR A 622 -3.88 5.76 0.84
CA TYR A 622 -2.54 5.81 1.39
C TYR A 622 -2.27 4.53 2.19
N GLY A 623 -1.48 3.62 1.65
CA GLY A 623 -1.19 2.33 2.25
C GLY A 623 -0.49 1.41 1.28
N ASP A 624 -0.17 0.19 1.72
CA ASP A 624 0.37 -0.84 0.84
C ASP A 624 -0.75 -1.41 -0.04
N PRO A 625 -0.55 -1.60 -1.36
CA PRO A 625 -1.60 -2.13 -2.23
C PRO A 625 -2.12 -3.52 -1.84
N ASP A 626 -1.33 -4.30 -1.08
CA ASP A 626 -1.72 -5.60 -0.56
C ASP A 626 -2.10 -5.55 0.93
N ALA A 627 -2.30 -4.34 1.48
CA ALA A 627 -2.79 -4.19 2.84
C ALA A 627 -4.18 -4.80 3.03
N ALA A 628 -4.32 -5.58 4.09
CA ALA A 628 -5.53 -6.31 4.41
C ALA A 628 -5.70 -6.45 5.94
N LEU A 629 -6.93 -6.78 6.33
CA LEU A 629 -7.25 -7.09 7.72
C LEU A 629 -6.50 -8.35 8.20
N VAL A 630 -5.88 -8.26 9.37
CA VAL A 630 -5.37 -9.44 10.10
C VAL A 630 -6.33 -9.79 11.23
N VAL A 631 -6.73 -11.06 11.28
CA VAL A 631 -7.50 -11.61 12.40
C VAL A 631 -6.55 -12.38 13.33
N PRO A 632 -6.41 -12.00 14.61
CA PRO A 632 -5.56 -12.74 15.54
C PRO A 632 -5.98 -14.21 15.68
N LYS A 633 -5.02 -15.14 15.68
CA LYS A 633 -5.23 -16.55 16.04
C LYS A 633 -5.64 -16.61 17.51
N GLY A 634 -6.96 -16.70 17.75
CA GLY A 634 -7.55 -16.71 19.09
C GLY A 634 -8.99 -16.19 19.11
N PHE A 635 -9.38 -15.34 18.15
CA PHE A 635 -10.75 -14.83 18.03
C PHE A 635 -11.76 -15.86 17.47
N ILE A 636 -11.28 -17.06 17.09
CA ILE A 636 -12.11 -18.18 16.61
C ILE A 636 -12.64 -19.04 17.78
N ALA A 637 -12.22 -18.79 19.03
CA ALA A 637 -12.58 -19.62 20.17
C ALA A 637 -13.93 -19.28 20.87
N THR A 638 -14.75 -18.37 20.35
CA THR A 638 -16.06 -18.05 20.95
C THR A 638 -17.20 -18.07 19.93
N VAL A 639 -17.37 -19.20 19.24
CA VAL A 639 -18.67 -19.65 18.69
C VAL A 639 -18.80 -21.17 18.84
N GLU A 640 -18.26 -21.73 19.93
CA GLU A 640 -18.62 -23.07 20.42
C GLU A 640 -19.24 -22.93 21.81
N GLN A 641 -20.46 -22.39 21.89
CA GLN A 641 -21.45 -22.72 22.93
C GLN A 641 -22.85 -22.66 22.35
#